data_AF-A0A1F7IU39-F1
#
_entry.id   AF-A0A1F7IU39-F1
#
_cell.length_a   1.000
_cell.length_b   1.000
_cell.length_c   1.000
_cell.angle_alpha   90.00
_cell.angle_beta   90.00
_cell.angle_gamma   90.00
#
_symmetry.space_group_name_H-M   'P 1'
#
loop_
_entity.id
_entity.type
_entity.pdbx_description
1 polymer ?
#
loop_
_entity_poly.entity_id
_entity_poly.type
_entity_poly.pdbx_seq_one_letter_code
_entity_poly.pdbx_strand_id
1 'polypeptide(L)'
;MKYRLPFVVILLIFLLVNIAFNINVLQEIIQFKEPDTIQIGDGIVLEVYTEQVYQKLIKLKNPFLIQKTFFPFETNIALNDPATSFALLFIPLRIFFNPHQSILIVIMLNIFLAQLGMYFLLRKYNISQQIALVLSLVYGLTPFIGIRISGHYTYTSIYFFPWIFFVVLKFLDEKKRLRKIVLSIILSILFVLLLLTSFYFFIALMMLTSLYLLFYFWKDPKKVIKIIFLELPFVFLSFSLFFLLITPWLYTAQQYIFFDDLVKTPGFGGAIELSADLLSFITPSESNPFYRYIIDSLASMLPLFAKYKNFYISWGLHFAYPGILILTVYFYLLVRWKSIAKPIKQQILPHLIISLFFAVILLGPFLKIANKWQLDLDGVQVVFPLPFLILHYIPVLNMMRETPRLLPVFVFLGSIVSGFTINKWFLKSKKKQIIFISLLLIFIFDQFYFNFEEINQKVPLKLFNTIKTDESDYSVLSIPFTLRDGFQYMGFVHDAMNIYGLSIHKHPVIGGYAARVSPDVFSYYKNFKFIYYAAQTVDRGNYNPYTQSPKNKKMLPFDGSKLNIVNEIEFLNIKYIALKNDESYSKKMAKFLYEIGYKKILRDGQYDLLKIKLKNQSYDKVDFSSELDHLTVVAGLSKDVNTGYRIVSDDVVKIFLKPKNDKSLFIKADSNKSIQVDFYINKKYITSKEITPGEKIYSVATMKNIKKNNINEIILKFNKKMLENDTKVKLYLLGFM
;
A
#
# COMPACT_ATOMS: atom_id res chain seq x y z
N MET A 1 -16.50 35.88 33.08
CA MET A 1 -16.03 35.98 31.67
C MET A 1 -15.64 34.59 31.15
N LYS A 2 -16.30 34.08 30.10
CA LYS A 2 -15.86 32.85 29.41
C LYS A 2 -14.64 33.19 28.56
N TYR A 3 -13.43 32.97 29.06
CA TYR A 3 -12.22 33.01 28.26
C TYR A 3 -12.35 32.00 27.10
N ARG A 4 -12.66 32.51 25.90
CA ARG A 4 -12.56 31.74 24.65
C ARG A 4 -11.15 31.95 24.13
N LEU A 5 -10.41 30.86 23.95
CA LEU A 5 -9.10 30.96 23.30
C LEU A 5 -9.32 31.48 21.87
N PRO A 6 -8.54 32.46 21.41
CA PRO A 6 -8.57 32.84 20.00
C PRO A 6 -8.28 31.63 19.11
N PHE A 7 -8.92 31.54 17.95
CA PHE A 7 -8.72 30.40 17.04
C PHE A 7 -7.25 30.27 16.61
N VAL A 8 -6.55 31.40 16.41
CA VAL A 8 -5.12 31.44 16.13
C VAL A 8 -4.30 30.71 17.20
N VAL A 9 -4.67 30.84 18.48
CA VAL A 9 -3.99 30.14 19.58
C VAL A 9 -4.18 28.63 19.48
N ILE A 10 -5.35 28.16 19.04
CA ILE A 10 -5.58 26.72 18.82
C ILE A 10 -4.71 26.18 17.70
N LEU A 11 -4.61 26.91 16.58
CA LEU A 11 -3.75 26.52 15.47
C LEU A 11 -2.28 26.43 15.91
N LEU A 12 -1.81 27.43 16.68
CA LEU A 12 -0.46 27.43 17.24
C LEU A 12 -0.22 26.23 18.17
N ILE A 13 -1.18 25.89 19.04
CA ILE A 13 -1.07 24.71 19.91
C ILE A 13 -0.95 23.44 19.08
N PHE A 14 -1.80 23.24 18.07
CA PHE A 14 -1.73 22.07 17.20
C PHE A 14 -0.39 21.98 16.46
N LEU A 15 0.12 23.08 15.91
CA LEU A 15 1.42 23.12 15.26
C LEU A 15 2.56 22.80 16.23
N LEU A 16 2.61 23.46 17.39
CA LEU A 16 3.68 23.27 18.38
C LEU A 16 3.68 21.86 18.96
N VAL A 17 2.51 21.29 19.27
CA VAL A 17 2.42 19.92 19.78
C VAL A 17 2.81 18.91 18.70
N ASN A 18 2.39 19.12 17.45
CA ASN A 18 2.78 18.25 16.34
C ASN A 18 4.30 18.26 16.12
N ILE A 19 4.94 19.44 16.20
CA ILE A 19 6.40 19.58 16.16
C ILE A 19 7.05 18.87 17.37
N ALA A 20 6.56 19.11 18.58
CA ALA A 20 7.17 18.55 19.79
C ALA A 20 7.11 17.02 19.84
N PHE A 21 6.01 16.42 19.37
CA PHE A 21 5.83 14.96 19.34
C PHE A 21 6.54 14.30 18.16
N ASN A 22 6.85 15.06 17.10
CA ASN A 22 7.49 14.55 15.89
C ASN A 22 8.77 15.33 15.57
N ILE A 23 9.57 15.64 16.60
CA ILE A 23 10.75 16.50 16.44
C ILE A 23 11.80 15.89 15.49
N ASN A 24 11.93 14.55 15.48
CA ASN A 24 12.83 13.84 14.57
C ASN A 24 12.43 14.07 13.10
N VAL A 25 11.12 14.02 12.81
CA VAL A 25 10.59 14.32 11.47
C VAL A 25 10.91 15.75 11.06
N LEU A 26 10.79 16.72 11.97
CA LEU A 26 11.15 18.11 11.68
C LEU A 26 12.67 18.26 11.41
N GLN A 27 13.52 17.55 12.15
CA GLN A 27 14.96 17.56 11.92
C GLN A 27 15.31 17.05 10.52
N GLU A 28 14.65 15.99 10.05
CA GLU A 28 14.81 15.49 8.68
C GLU A 28 14.28 16.47 7.63
N ILE A 29 13.14 17.12 7.87
CA ILE A 29 12.60 18.15 6.94
C ILE A 29 13.58 19.30 6.74
N ILE A 30 14.28 19.74 7.79
CA ILE A 30 15.21 20.88 7.72
C ILE A 30 16.54 20.49 7.01
N GLN A 31 16.81 19.21 6.83
CA GLN A 31 17.98 18.73 6.09
C GLN A 31 17.73 18.78 4.57
N PHE A 32 18.34 19.77 3.91
CA PHE A 32 18.20 19.96 2.45
C PHE A 32 19.12 19.07 1.60
N LYS A 33 20.12 18.44 2.21
CA LYS A 33 20.98 17.48 1.51
C LYS A 33 20.20 16.20 1.25
N GLU A 34 20.48 15.53 0.13
CA GLU A 34 19.98 14.17 -0.07
C GLU A 34 20.43 13.30 1.12
N PRO A 35 19.54 12.43 1.63
CA PRO A 35 19.88 11.63 2.79
C PRO A 35 20.99 10.64 2.43
N ASP A 36 22.11 10.71 3.16
CA ASP A 36 23.23 9.77 3.00
C ASP A 36 22.87 8.34 3.44
N THR A 37 21.75 8.21 4.15
CA THR A 37 21.19 6.94 4.61
C THR A 37 19.68 6.89 4.41
N ILE A 38 19.15 5.72 4.07
CA ILE A 38 17.72 5.48 3.98
C ILE A 38 17.26 4.47 5.04
N GLN A 39 16.06 4.66 5.56
CA GLN A 39 15.42 3.67 6.42
C GLN A 39 14.99 2.45 5.59
N ILE A 40 15.27 1.25 6.08
CA ILE A 40 14.73 0.02 5.48
C ILE A 40 13.24 -0.07 5.83
N GLY A 41 12.37 -0.02 4.82
CA GLY A 41 10.94 -0.26 5.01
C GLY A 41 10.09 0.18 3.83
N ASP A 42 8.77 0.04 3.98
CA ASP A 42 7.80 0.33 2.92
C ASP A 42 7.68 1.83 2.61
N GLY A 43 8.10 2.70 3.55
CA GLY A 43 8.05 4.16 3.42
C GLY A 43 8.82 4.69 2.21
N ILE A 44 9.98 4.09 1.91
CA ILE A 44 10.81 4.49 0.76
C ILE A 44 10.13 4.17 -0.57
N VAL A 45 9.37 3.08 -0.63
CA VAL A 45 8.63 2.68 -1.82
C VAL A 45 7.49 3.65 -2.07
N LEU A 46 6.81 4.09 -1.01
CA LEU A 46 5.81 5.13 -1.11
C LEU A 46 6.40 6.44 -1.61
N GLU A 47 7.56 6.86 -1.09
CA GLU A 47 8.24 8.08 -1.52
C GLU A 47 8.56 8.05 -3.02
N VAL A 48 9.20 6.97 -3.48
CA VAL A 48 9.58 6.78 -4.88
C VAL A 48 8.36 6.72 -5.81
N TYR A 49 7.30 6.02 -5.42
CA TYR A 49 6.07 5.98 -6.21
C TYR A 49 5.33 7.31 -6.24
N THR A 50 5.26 8.02 -5.11
CA THR A 50 4.65 9.36 -5.05
C THR A 50 5.38 10.35 -5.96
N GLU A 51 6.71 10.33 -5.98
CA GLU A 51 7.50 11.15 -6.91
C GLU A 51 7.21 10.76 -8.37
N GLN A 52 7.10 9.47 -8.70
CA GLN A 52 6.79 9.05 -10.07
C GLN A 52 5.38 9.46 -10.50
N VAL A 53 4.39 9.34 -9.62
CA VAL A 53 3.03 9.85 -9.82
C VAL A 53 3.07 11.34 -10.08
N TYR A 54 3.76 12.11 -9.23
CA TYR A 54 3.94 13.56 -9.40
C TYR A 54 4.55 13.90 -10.78
N GLN A 55 5.62 13.22 -11.17
CA GLN A 55 6.28 13.41 -12.47
C GLN A 55 5.36 13.09 -13.66
N LYS A 56 4.40 12.17 -13.50
CA LYS A 56 3.38 11.86 -14.52
C LYS A 56 2.31 12.95 -14.55
N LEU A 57 1.84 13.41 -13.40
CA LEU A 57 0.83 14.48 -13.28
C LEU A 57 1.30 15.78 -13.95
N ILE A 58 2.53 16.25 -13.68
CA ILE A 58 3.07 17.48 -14.30
C ILE A 58 3.27 17.35 -15.82
N LYS A 59 3.39 16.12 -16.33
CA LYS A 59 3.50 15.81 -17.76
C LYS A 59 2.16 15.46 -18.41
N LEU A 60 1.05 15.57 -17.67
CA LEU A 60 -0.29 15.18 -18.10
C LEU A 60 -0.36 13.73 -18.65
N LYS A 61 0.43 12.84 -18.05
CA LYS A 61 0.43 11.39 -18.36
C LYS A 61 -0.37 10.64 -17.31
N ASN A 62 -0.81 9.42 -17.63
CA ASN A 62 -1.52 8.56 -16.70
C ASN A 62 -0.70 8.37 -15.40
N PRO A 63 -1.18 8.83 -14.23
CA PRO A 63 -0.46 8.76 -12.96
C PRO A 63 -0.44 7.36 -12.35
N PHE A 64 -1.29 6.45 -12.81
CA PHE A 64 -1.44 5.09 -12.26
C PHE A 64 -0.54 4.04 -12.93
N LEU A 65 0.26 4.45 -13.93
CA LEU A 65 1.15 3.57 -14.69
C LEU A 65 2.62 3.98 -14.51
N ILE A 66 3.40 3.09 -13.89
CA ILE A 66 4.81 3.24 -13.56
C ILE A 66 5.64 2.26 -14.40
N GLN A 67 6.64 2.74 -15.14
CA GLN A 67 7.36 1.92 -16.15
C GLN A 67 8.75 1.45 -15.71
N LYS A 68 9.19 1.79 -14.49
CA LYS A 68 10.60 1.67 -14.12
C LYS A 68 10.89 0.67 -13.00
N THR A 69 9.86 0.00 -12.49
CA THR A 69 9.96 -1.13 -11.56
C THR A 69 9.46 -2.39 -12.24
N PHE A 70 9.95 -3.56 -11.81
CA PHE A 70 9.59 -4.85 -12.39
C PHE A 70 9.86 -4.93 -13.89
N PHE A 71 10.90 -4.26 -14.39
CA PHE A 71 11.21 -4.27 -15.82
C PHE A 71 11.31 -5.74 -16.32
N PRO A 72 10.72 -6.10 -17.47
CA PRO A 72 10.16 -5.25 -18.53
C PRO A 72 8.66 -4.90 -18.41
N PHE A 73 8.01 -5.21 -17.30
CA PHE A 73 6.59 -4.94 -17.12
C PHE A 73 6.29 -3.45 -16.89
N GLU A 74 5.11 -3.01 -17.35
CA GLU A 74 4.52 -1.77 -16.85
C GLU A 74 3.77 -2.05 -15.55
N THR A 75 4.20 -1.39 -14.47
CA THR A 75 3.59 -1.52 -13.15
C THR A 75 2.32 -0.69 -13.10
N ASN A 76 1.18 -1.35 -12.94
CA ASN A 76 -0.09 -0.69 -12.66
C ASN A 76 -0.28 -0.55 -11.15
N ILE A 77 -0.41 0.69 -10.67
CA ILE A 77 -0.63 0.97 -9.25
C ILE A 77 -2.06 1.37 -8.91
N ALA A 78 -3.00 1.30 -9.88
CA ALA A 78 -4.39 1.68 -9.65
C ALA A 78 -5.06 0.82 -8.57
N LEU A 79 -4.74 -0.48 -8.48
CA LEU A 79 -5.29 -1.39 -7.46
C LEU A 79 -4.33 -1.68 -6.30
N ASN A 80 -3.22 -0.94 -6.23
CA ASN A 80 -2.30 -0.97 -5.08
C ASN A 80 -2.80 -0.04 -3.96
N ASP A 81 -2.22 -0.12 -2.76
CA ASP A 81 -2.49 0.84 -1.69
C ASP A 81 -2.12 2.25 -2.22
N PRO A 82 -3.11 3.06 -2.62
CA PRO A 82 -2.92 3.91 -3.79
C PRO A 82 -2.07 5.12 -3.48
N ALA A 83 -2.25 5.74 -2.29
CA ALA A 83 -1.56 6.94 -1.81
C ALA A 83 -1.30 8.04 -2.86
N THR A 84 -2.02 8.00 -3.98
CA THR A 84 -1.75 8.74 -5.21
C THR A 84 -2.15 10.19 -4.99
N SER A 85 -3.11 10.42 -4.08
CA SER A 85 -3.49 11.73 -3.58
C SER A 85 -2.32 12.50 -2.97
N PHE A 86 -1.30 11.85 -2.39
CA PHE A 86 -0.15 12.54 -1.80
C PHE A 86 0.64 13.30 -2.88
N ALA A 87 0.67 12.79 -4.10
CA ALA A 87 1.34 13.45 -5.23
C ALA A 87 0.66 14.77 -5.64
N LEU A 88 -0.60 15.01 -5.28
CA LEU A 88 -1.24 16.30 -5.49
C LEU A 88 -0.62 17.38 -4.59
N LEU A 89 -0.24 17.02 -3.36
CA LEU A 89 0.47 17.92 -2.44
C LEU A 89 1.93 18.12 -2.86
N PHE A 90 2.51 17.20 -3.63
CA PHE A 90 3.84 17.39 -4.23
C PHE A 90 3.86 18.54 -5.25
N ILE A 91 2.73 18.90 -5.88
CA ILE A 91 2.67 19.98 -6.88
C ILE A 91 3.25 21.30 -6.34
N PRO A 92 2.76 21.84 -5.21
CA PRO A 92 3.36 23.02 -4.60
C PRO A 92 4.65 22.71 -3.83
N LEU A 93 4.79 21.54 -3.19
CA LEU A 93 5.93 21.25 -2.32
C LEU A 93 7.24 21.04 -3.09
N ARG A 94 7.19 20.37 -4.24
CA ARG A 94 8.38 20.04 -5.05
C ARG A 94 9.06 21.24 -5.70
N ILE A 95 8.45 22.43 -5.60
CA ILE A 95 9.08 23.72 -5.97
C ILE A 95 10.23 24.05 -4.99
N PHE A 96 10.07 23.70 -3.70
CA PHE A 96 11.00 24.11 -2.64
C PHE A 96 11.71 22.93 -1.96
N PHE A 97 11.09 21.75 -1.97
CA PHE A 97 11.51 20.60 -1.17
C PHE A 97 11.81 19.38 -2.05
N ASN A 98 12.76 18.54 -1.63
CA ASN A 98 13.02 17.25 -2.27
C ASN A 98 11.86 16.24 -2.00
N PRO A 99 11.82 15.06 -2.66
CA PRO A 99 10.74 14.07 -2.46
C PRO A 99 10.58 13.63 -1.00
N HIS A 100 11.69 13.38 -0.31
CA HIS A 100 11.73 12.97 1.08
C HIS A 100 11.16 14.04 2.03
N GLN A 101 11.65 15.27 1.94
CA GLN A 101 11.09 16.40 2.68
C GLN A 101 9.60 16.60 2.38
N SER A 102 9.19 16.44 1.11
CA SER A 102 7.80 16.58 0.71
C SER A 102 6.91 15.52 1.37
N ILE A 103 7.34 14.25 1.44
CA ILE A 103 6.55 13.19 2.09
C ILE A 103 6.40 13.45 3.59
N LEU A 104 7.47 13.89 4.26
CA LEU A 104 7.44 14.21 5.69
C LEU A 104 6.55 15.42 6.01
N ILE A 105 6.57 16.46 5.16
CA ILE A 105 5.65 17.60 5.29
C ILE A 105 4.19 17.16 5.12
N VAL A 106 3.90 16.28 4.16
CA VAL A 106 2.55 15.72 3.97
C VAL A 106 2.08 14.97 5.22
N ILE A 107 2.96 14.18 5.84
CA ILE A 107 2.67 13.47 7.10
C ILE A 107 2.31 14.45 8.23
N MET A 108 3.13 15.48 8.45
CA MET A 108 2.86 16.50 9.46
C MET A 108 1.53 17.23 9.19
N LEU A 109 1.25 17.53 7.91
CA LEU A 109 0.00 18.16 7.49
C LEU A 109 -1.20 17.25 7.76
N ASN A 110 -1.10 15.95 7.49
CA ASN A 110 -2.18 15.00 7.75
C ASN A 110 -2.57 14.95 9.23
N ILE A 111 -1.58 14.89 10.12
CA ILE A 111 -1.79 14.92 11.58
C ILE A 111 -2.46 16.23 12.00
N PHE A 112 -1.97 17.36 11.50
CA PHE A 112 -2.55 18.67 11.78
C PHE A 112 -4.00 18.78 11.31
N LEU A 113 -4.30 18.32 10.09
CA LEU A 113 -5.65 18.29 9.54
C LEU A 113 -6.57 17.37 10.34
N ALA A 114 -6.07 16.28 10.91
CA ALA A 114 -6.85 15.39 11.76
C ALA A 114 -7.27 16.08 13.06
N GLN A 115 -6.33 16.76 13.73
CA GLN A 115 -6.60 17.55 14.94
C GLN A 115 -7.62 18.66 14.66
N LEU A 116 -7.42 19.39 13.56
CA LEU A 116 -8.28 20.50 13.16
C LEU A 116 -9.70 20.04 12.80
N GLY A 117 -9.82 18.99 11.99
CA GLY A 117 -11.11 18.41 11.61
C GLY A 117 -11.86 17.91 12.85
N MET A 118 -11.18 17.19 13.73
CA MET A 118 -11.79 16.69 14.97
C MET A 118 -12.23 17.84 15.87
N TYR A 119 -11.46 18.93 15.91
CA TYR A 119 -11.79 20.11 16.71
C TYR A 119 -13.09 20.73 16.21
N PHE A 120 -13.19 21.00 14.90
CA PHE A 120 -14.40 21.54 14.30
C PHE A 120 -15.61 20.64 14.49
N LEU A 121 -15.44 19.32 14.36
CA LEU A 121 -16.50 18.35 14.61
C LEU A 121 -16.99 18.39 16.06
N LEU A 122 -16.08 18.36 17.04
CA LEU A 122 -16.46 18.44 18.47
C LEU A 122 -17.12 19.79 18.80
N ARG A 123 -16.65 20.90 18.20
CA ARG A 123 -17.29 22.21 18.36
C ARG A 123 -18.68 22.23 17.73
N LYS A 124 -18.91 21.56 16.60
CA LYS A 124 -20.23 21.37 15.98
C LYS A 124 -21.19 20.62 16.91
N TYR A 125 -20.68 19.68 17.71
CA TYR A 125 -21.43 19.01 18.78
C TYR A 125 -21.59 19.81 20.08
N ASN A 126 -21.25 21.11 20.09
CA ASN A 126 -21.31 21.99 21.26
C ASN A 126 -20.41 21.54 22.44
N ILE A 127 -19.34 20.80 22.15
CA ILE A 127 -18.31 20.50 23.15
C ILE A 127 -17.53 21.77 23.48
N SER A 128 -17.18 21.95 24.76
CA SER A 128 -16.40 23.11 25.21
C SER A 128 -15.03 23.14 24.53
N GLN A 129 -14.50 24.35 24.35
CA GLN A 129 -13.26 24.58 23.61
C GLN A 129 -12.06 23.80 24.19
N GLN A 130 -11.99 23.72 25.51
CA GLN A 130 -10.93 23.01 26.24
C GLN A 130 -10.99 21.50 25.98
N ILE A 131 -12.17 20.90 26.10
CA ILE A 131 -12.34 19.46 25.89
C ILE A 131 -12.18 19.10 24.41
N ALA A 132 -12.68 19.95 23.51
CA ALA A 132 -12.47 19.78 22.08
C ALA A 132 -10.98 19.85 21.72
N LEU A 133 -10.22 20.80 22.29
CA LEU A 133 -8.77 20.91 22.06
C LEU A 133 -8.03 19.62 22.46
N VAL A 134 -8.25 19.11 23.68
CA VAL A 134 -7.54 17.91 24.16
C VAL A 134 -7.90 16.67 23.33
N LEU A 135 -9.20 16.44 23.07
CA LEU A 135 -9.60 15.24 22.33
C LEU A 135 -9.22 15.29 20.85
N SER A 136 -9.06 16.48 20.28
CA SER A 136 -8.45 16.64 18.96
C SER A 136 -6.99 16.23 18.93
N LEU A 137 -6.22 16.59 19.96
CA LEU A 137 -4.83 16.14 20.11
C LEU A 137 -4.76 14.62 20.26
N VAL A 138 -5.58 14.05 21.14
CA VAL A 138 -5.70 12.59 21.34
C VAL A 138 -6.03 11.86 20.03
N TYR A 139 -6.92 12.42 19.22
CA TYR A 139 -7.28 11.82 17.93
C TYR A 139 -6.14 11.91 16.91
N GLY A 140 -5.58 13.11 16.69
CA GLY A 140 -4.57 13.31 15.66
C GLY A 140 -3.22 12.64 15.96
N LEU A 141 -2.88 12.50 17.24
CA LEU A 141 -1.67 11.82 17.71
C LEU A 141 -1.97 10.47 18.35
N THR A 142 -3.10 9.85 17.98
CA THR A 142 -3.53 8.55 18.51
C THR A 142 -2.38 7.52 18.50
N PRO A 143 -2.35 6.56 19.44
CA PRO A 143 -1.22 5.63 19.53
C PRO A 143 -0.98 4.85 18.24
N PHE A 144 -2.04 4.63 17.46
CA PHE A 144 -1.98 4.00 16.14
C PHE A 144 -1.04 4.73 15.16
N ILE A 145 -1.01 6.07 15.22
CA ILE A 145 -0.15 6.92 14.37
C ILE A 145 1.28 6.96 14.89
N GLY A 146 1.48 7.13 16.20
CA GLY A 146 2.82 7.30 16.79
C GLY A 146 3.80 6.17 16.44
N ILE A 147 3.31 4.93 16.38
CA ILE A 147 4.13 3.74 16.05
C ILE A 147 4.34 3.59 14.53
N ARG A 148 3.45 4.14 13.72
CA ARG A 148 3.40 3.89 12.26
C ARG A 148 3.98 5.02 11.42
N ILE A 149 4.28 6.16 12.04
CA ILE A 149 4.90 7.30 11.38
C ILE A 149 6.32 6.99 10.87
N SER A 150 6.98 5.95 11.38
CA SER A 150 8.32 5.49 11.00
C SER A 150 8.35 4.57 9.78
N GLY A 151 7.38 4.67 8.86
CA GLY A 151 7.46 3.92 7.58
C GLY A 151 6.13 3.50 6.96
N HIS A 152 5.00 3.67 7.65
CA HIS A 152 3.67 3.40 7.09
C HIS A 152 2.87 4.70 6.92
N TYR A 153 3.42 5.61 6.11
CA TYR A 153 2.97 6.99 6.03
C TYR A 153 1.51 7.15 5.55
N THR A 154 0.98 6.22 4.76
CA THR A 154 -0.40 6.27 4.23
C THR A 154 -1.45 6.31 5.35
N TYR A 155 -1.15 5.70 6.49
CA TYR A 155 -2.05 5.63 7.63
C TYR A 155 -2.22 6.95 8.38
N THR A 156 -1.35 7.93 8.16
CA THR A 156 -1.44 9.27 8.77
C THR A 156 -2.69 10.03 8.32
N SER A 157 -3.32 9.58 7.23
CA SER A 157 -4.48 10.20 6.58
C SER A 157 -5.81 10.04 7.34
N ILE A 158 -5.79 9.90 8.66
CA ILE A 158 -7.00 9.72 9.48
C ILE A 158 -7.90 10.98 9.47
N TYR A 159 -7.39 12.13 9.03
CA TYR A 159 -8.15 13.38 8.94
C TYR A 159 -9.43 13.30 8.11
N PHE A 160 -9.53 12.35 7.17
CA PHE A 160 -10.75 12.19 6.38
C PHE A 160 -11.98 11.92 7.24
N PHE A 161 -11.89 11.11 8.30
CA PHE A 161 -13.04 10.76 9.13
C PHE A 161 -13.73 11.99 9.76
N PRO A 162 -13.03 12.85 10.53
CA PRO A 162 -13.68 14.01 11.12
C PRO A 162 -14.11 15.07 10.09
N TRP A 163 -13.35 15.28 9.01
CA TRP A 163 -13.73 16.26 7.99
C TRP A 163 -14.96 15.85 7.20
N ILE A 164 -15.05 14.59 6.79
CA ILE A 164 -16.23 14.06 6.10
C ILE A 164 -17.45 14.13 7.02
N PHE A 165 -17.33 13.71 8.28
CA PHE A 165 -18.43 13.83 9.26
C PHE A 165 -18.85 15.27 9.47
N PHE A 166 -17.89 16.19 9.61
CA PHE A 166 -18.18 17.61 9.76
C PHE A 166 -18.93 18.18 8.55
N VAL A 167 -18.49 17.85 7.33
CA VAL A 167 -19.14 18.29 6.08
C VAL A 167 -20.55 17.71 5.97
N VAL A 168 -20.75 16.42 6.27
CA VAL A 168 -22.06 15.78 6.26
C VAL A 168 -23.02 16.44 7.26
N LEU A 169 -22.58 16.67 8.50
CA LEU A 169 -23.43 17.36 9.49
C LEU A 169 -23.76 18.80 9.07
N LYS A 170 -22.79 19.51 8.49
CA LYS A 170 -23.01 20.86 7.97
C LYS A 170 -23.98 20.86 6.79
N PHE A 171 -23.90 19.84 5.93
CA PHE A 171 -24.79 19.64 4.80
C PHE A 171 -26.24 19.41 5.26
N LEU A 172 -26.44 18.53 6.25
CA LEU A 172 -27.76 18.20 6.79
C LEU A 172 -28.43 19.39 7.49
N ASP A 173 -27.65 20.29 8.10
CA ASP A 173 -28.16 21.49 8.78
C ASP A 173 -28.38 22.69 7.84
N GLU A 174 -27.82 22.65 6.62
CA GLU A 174 -27.85 23.78 5.70
C GLU A 174 -29.20 23.86 4.98
N LYS A 175 -29.73 25.08 4.82
CA LYS A 175 -30.99 25.33 4.13
C LYS A 175 -30.78 25.97 2.76
N LYS A 176 -29.65 26.66 2.55
CA LYS A 176 -29.36 27.36 1.30
C LYS A 176 -28.86 26.40 0.23
N ARG A 177 -29.60 26.30 -0.88
CA ARG A 177 -29.29 25.41 -2.03
C ARG A 177 -27.86 25.59 -2.57
N LEU A 178 -27.39 26.82 -2.76
CA LEU A 178 -26.03 27.08 -3.25
C LEU A 178 -24.96 26.50 -2.32
N ARG A 179 -25.15 26.63 -1.00
CA ARG A 179 -24.22 26.09 -0.01
C ARG A 179 -24.26 24.57 0.03
N LYS A 180 -25.43 23.95 -0.16
CA LYS A 180 -25.54 22.49 -0.34
C LYS A 180 -24.76 22.00 -1.55
N ILE A 181 -24.85 22.70 -2.69
CA ILE A 181 -24.05 22.38 -3.89
C ILE A 181 -22.56 22.42 -3.58
N VAL A 182 -22.07 23.48 -2.93
CA VAL A 182 -20.66 23.60 -2.53
C VAL A 182 -20.25 22.45 -1.59
N LEU A 183 -21.09 22.10 -0.61
CA LEU A 183 -20.82 20.99 0.30
C LEU A 183 -20.81 19.64 -0.41
N SER A 184 -21.68 19.42 -1.41
CA SER A 184 -21.65 18.22 -2.27
C SER A 184 -20.37 18.13 -3.09
N ILE A 185 -19.87 19.24 -3.62
CA ILE A 185 -18.58 19.28 -4.34
C ILE A 185 -17.43 18.94 -3.39
N ILE A 186 -17.40 19.56 -2.21
CA ILE A 186 -16.37 19.27 -1.18
C ILE A 186 -16.42 17.79 -0.78
N LEU A 187 -17.62 17.24 -0.54
CA LEU A 187 -17.79 15.84 -0.16
C LEU A 187 -17.30 14.90 -1.27
N SER A 188 -17.62 15.19 -2.52
CA SER A 188 -17.12 14.47 -3.69
C SER A 188 -15.58 14.46 -3.73
N ILE A 189 -14.94 15.62 -3.59
CA ILE A 189 -13.47 15.75 -3.56
C ILE A 189 -12.88 14.94 -2.39
N LEU A 190 -13.47 15.02 -1.19
CA LEU A 190 -13.01 14.23 -0.05
C LEU A 190 -13.12 12.72 -0.28
N PHE A 191 -14.18 12.24 -0.94
CA PHE A 191 -14.31 10.83 -1.31
C PHE A 191 -13.29 10.39 -2.35
N VAL A 192 -13.04 11.21 -3.38
CA VAL A 192 -12.01 10.95 -4.39
C VAL A 192 -10.64 10.85 -3.71
N LEU A 193 -10.29 11.86 -2.91
CA LEU A 193 -9.01 11.89 -2.21
C LEU A 193 -8.87 10.70 -1.25
N LEU A 194 -9.92 10.34 -0.50
CA LEU A 194 -9.89 9.19 0.40
C LEU A 194 -9.67 7.88 -0.37
N LEU A 195 -10.42 7.65 -1.45
CA LEU A 195 -10.26 6.46 -2.29
C LEU A 195 -8.83 6.35 -2.83
N LEU A 196 -8.30 7.46 -3.37
CA LEU A 196 -6.95 7.52 -3.91
C LEU A 196 -5.85 7.57 -2.84
N THR A 197 -6.20 7.68 -1.56
CA THR A 197 -5.26 7.60 -0.44
C THR A 197 -5.17 6.19 0.11
N SER A 198 -6.31 5.60 0.47
CA SER A 198 -6.38 4.29 1.12
C SER A 198 -7.72 3.60 0.88
N PHE A 199 -7.69 2.44 0.23
CA PHE A 199 -8.88 1.61 0.08
C PHE A 199 -9.42 1.12 1.42
N TYR A 200 -8.54 0.85 2.40
CA TYR A 200 -8.95 0.44 3.75
C TYR A 200 -9.80 1.53 4.42
N PHE A 201 -9.35 2.79 4.40
CA PHE A 201 -10.10 3.87 5.03
C PHE A 201 -11.37 4.23 4.24
N PHE A 202 -11.35 4.11 2.90
CA PHE A 202 -12.55 4.28 2.09
C PHE A 202 -13.63 3.23 2.43
N ILE A 203 -13.25 1.94 2.49
CA ILE A 203 -14.14 0.85 2.89
C ILE A 203 -14.62 1.06 4.33
N ALA A 204 -13.73 1.42 5.25
CA ALA A 204 -14.09 1.69 6.64
C ALA A 204 -15.11 2.83 6.77
N LEU A 205 -14.99 3.88 5.94
CA LEU A 205 -15.97 4.96 5.87
C LEU A 205 -17.31 4.50 5.28
N MET A 206 -17.31 3.64 4.26
CA MET A 206 -18.54 3.06 3.71
C MET A 206 -19.25 2.20 4.76
N MET A 207 -18.52 1.34 5.46
CA MET A 207 -19.05 0.56 6.59
C MET A 207 -19.61 1.47 7.68
N LEU A 208 -18.86 2.50 8.08
CA LEU A 208 -19.26 3.49 9.06
C LEU A 208 -20.58 4.17 8.67
N THR A 209 -20.67 4.65 7.43
CA THR A 209 -21.87 5.33 6.89
C THR A 209 -23.07 4.39 6.86
N SER A 210 -22.89 3.16 6.39
CA SER A 210 -23.93 2.13 6.38
C SER A 210 -24.45 1.83 7.78
N LEU A 211 -23.56 1.70 8.78
CA LEU A 211 -23.96 1.45 10.17
C LEU A 211 -24.75 2.62 10.77
N TYR A 212 -24.39 3.87 10.46
CA TYR A 212 -25.20 5.02 10.87
C TYR A 212 -26.57 5.03 10.20
N LEU A 213 -26.63 4.76 8.89
CA LEU A 213 -27.89 4.68 8.16
C LEU A 213 -28.77 3.59 8.75
N LEU A 214 -28.23 2.39 8.99
CA LEU A 214 -28.96 1.28 9.63
C LEU A 214 -29.47 1.65 11.03
N PHE A 215 -28.62 2.27 11.86
CA PHE A 215 -29.02 2.68 13.21
C PHE A 215 -30.18 3.69 13.20
N TYR A 216 -30.10 4.72 12.37
CA TYR A 216 -31.14 5.75 12.30
C TYR A 216 -32.40 5.25 11.57
N PHE A 217 -32.24 4.39 10.56
CA PHE A 217 -33.37 3.76 9.88
C PHE A 217 -34.14 2.84 10.83
N TRP A 218 -33.46 2.08 11.68
CA TRP A 218 -34.09 1.28 12.73
C TRP A 218 -34.83 2.13 13.77
N LYS A 219 -34.35 3.35 14.06
CA LYS A 219 -34.97 4.27 15.01
C LYS A 219 -36.20 4.99 14.46
N ASP A 220 -36.11 5.52 13.25
CA ASP A 220 -37.16 6.33 12.63
C ASP A 220 -37.07 6.23 11.08
N PRO A 221 -37.59 5.15 10.48
CA PRO A 221 -37.43 4.91 9.05
C PRO A 221 -38.12 5.99 8.21
N LYS A 222 -39.28 6.51 8.65
CA LYS A 222 -40.03 7.56 7.95
C LYS A 222 -39.22 8.84 7.83
N LYS A 223 -38.57 9.27 8.91
CA LYS A 223 -37.71 10.46 8.90
C LYS A 223 -36.48 10.28 8.01
N VAL A 224 -35.83 9.12 8.08
CA VAL A 224 -34.65 8.82 7.25
C VAL A 224 -35.02 8.82 5.76
N ILE A 225 -36.10 8.13 5.38
CA ILE A 225 -36.59 8.12 3.99
C ILE A 225 -36.90 9.53 3.51
N LYS A 226 -37.59 10.35 4.32
CA LYS A 226 -37.87 11.75 3.98
C LYS A 226 -36.59 12.55 3.73
N ILE A 227 -35.58 12.42 4.61
CA ILE A 227 -34.29 13.10 4.42
C ILE A 227 -33.61 12.63 3.14
N ILE A 228 -33.56 11.31 2.89
CA ILE A 228 -32.96 10.76 1.67
C ILE A 228 -33.60 11.36 0.42
N PHE A 229 -34.95 11.38 0.34
CA PHE A 229 -35.64 11.97 -0.81
C PHE A 229 -35.40 13.48 -0.96
N LEU A 230 -35.38 14.22 0.14
CA LEU A 230 -35.12 15.67 0.12
C LEU A 230 -33.70 16.01 -0.33
N GLU A 231 -32.73 15.18 0.04
CA GLU A 231 -31.31 15.41 -0.26
C GLU A 231 -30.84 14.70 -1.54
N LEU A 232 -31.69 13.88 -2.17
CA LEU A 232 -31.36 13.03 -3.31
C LEU A 232 -30.65 13.78 -4.46
N PRO A 233 -31.10 14.99 -4.89
CA PRO A 233 -30.42 15.71 -5.97
C PRO A 233 -28.97 16.07 -5.66
N PHE A 234 -28.68 16.41 -4.40
CA PHE A 234 -27.34 16.81 -3.96
C PHE A 234 -26.44 15.60 -3.71
N VAL A 235 -27.02 14.50 -3.24
CA VAL A 235 -26.34 13.20 -3.13
C VAL A 235 -25.97 12.70 -4.52
N PHE A 236 -26.91 12.74 -5.47
CA PHE A 236 -26.67 12.39 -6.87
C PHE A 236 -25.59 13.27 -7.51
N LEU A 237 -25.60 14.59 -7.24
CA LEU A 237 -24.53 15.49 -7.67
C LEU A 237 -23.17 15.06 -7.11
N SER A 238 -23.09 14.78 -5.80
CA SER A 238 -21.84 14.35 -5.15
C SER A 238 -21.30 13.04 -5.76
N PHE A 239 -22.16 12.05 -6.00
CA PHE A 239 -21.78 10.78 -6.60
C PHE A 239 -21.41 10.93 -8.08
N SER A 240 -22.18 11.69 -8.86
CA SER A 240 -21.87 11.96 -10.27
C SER A 240 -20.50 12.62 -10.41
N LEU A 241 -20.21 13.63 -9.59
CA LEU A 241 -18.89 14.27 -9.56
C LEU A 241 -17.79 13.31 -9.09
N PHE A 242 -18.08 12.45 -8.10
CA PHE A 242 -17.11 11.48 -7.62
C PHE A 242 -16.71 10.51 -8.75
N PHE A 243 -17.69 9.91 -9.44
CA PHE A 243 -17.45 9.01 -10.56
C PHE A 243 -16.76 9.70 -11.73
N LEU A 244 -17.15 10.94 -12.04
CA LEU A 244 -16.47 11.75 -13.06
C LEU A 244 -14.98 11.94 -12.72
N LEU A 245 -14.66 12.34 -11.49
CA LEU A 245 -13.29 12.62 -11.07
C LEU A 245 -12.42 11.35 -10.98
N ILE A 246 -12.99 10.19 -10.66
CA ILE A 246 -12.23 8.91 -10.65
C ILE A 246 -12.17 8.22 -12.01
N THR A 247 -12.71 8.82 -13.09
CA THR A 247 -12.72 8.19 -14.42
C THR A 247 -11.33 7.73 -14.91
N PRO A 248 -10.23 8.51 -14.74
CA PRO A 248 -8.89 8.05 -15.12
C PRO A 248 -8.41 6.81 -14.33
N TRP A 249 -8.81 6.73 -13.06
CA TRP A 249 -8.52 5.58 -12.21
C TRP A 249 -9.36 4.36 -12.65
N LEU A 250 -10.66 4.55 -12.87
CA LEU A 250 -11.56 3.50 -13.37
C LEU A 250 -11.07 2.90 -14.69
N TYR A 251 -10.65 3.75 -15.62
CA TYR A 251 -10.06 3.32 -16.89
C TYR A 251 -8.82 2.43 -16.65
N THR A 252 -7.91 2.86 -15.77
CA THR A 252 -6.68 2.09 -15.51
C THR A 252 -6.94 0.79 -14.75
N ALA A 253 -7.90 0.79 -13.83
CA ALA A 253 -8.34 -0.41 -13.12
C ALA A 253 -9.02 -1.40 -14.08
N GLN A 254 -9.86 -0.92 -15.00
CA GLN A 254 -10.48 -1.74 -16.03
C GLN A 254 -9.43 -2.36 -16.97
N GLN A 255 -8.41 -1.60 -17.38
CA GLN A 255 -7.30 -2.10 -18.19
C GLN A 255 -6.53 -3.22 -17.45
N TYR A 256 -6.30 -3.06 -16.15
CA TYR A 256 -5.72 -4.12 -15.33
C TYR A 256 -6.59 -5.37 -15.32
N ILE A 257 -7.88 -5.25 -15.01
CA ILE A 257 -8.82 -6.39 -14.98
C ILE A 257 -8.93 -7.08 -16.34
N PHE A 258 -8.80 -6.33 -17.44
CA PHE A 258 -8.97 -6.85 -18.78
C PHE A 258 -7.76 -7.63 -19.31
N PHE A 259 -6.54 -7.27 -18.87
CA PHE A 259 -5.30 -7.85 -19.39
C PHE A 259 -4.53 -8.66 -18.35
N ASP A 260 -4.70 -8.40 -17.06
CA ASP A 260 -3.89 -8.95 -15.99
C ASP A 260 -4.74 -9.77 -15.02
N ASP A 261 -4.14 -10.85 -14.51
CA ASP A 261 -4.77 -11.66 -13.48
C ASP A 261 -4.87 -10.88 -12.17
N LEU A 262 -6.10 -10.85 -11.63
CA LEU A 262 -6.33 -10.29 -10.31
C LEU A 262 -5.65 -11.17 -9.26
N VAL A 263 -4.84 -10.55 -8.41
CA VAL A 263 -4.22 -11.22 -7.27
C VAL A 263 -5.31 -11.73 -6.34
N LYS A 264 -5.49 -13.06 -6.31
CA LYS A 264 -6.41 -13.72 -5.41
C LYS A 264 -5.79 -13.80 -4.03
N THR A 265 -6.57 -13.43 -3.01
CA THR A 265 -6.16 -13.58 -1.61
C THR A 265 -6.36 -15.03 -1.20
N PRO A 266 -5.30 -15.80 -0.86
CA PRO A 266 -5.46 -17.20 -0.46
C PRO A 266 -6.02 -17.29 0.97
N GLY A 267 -7.07 -18.10 1.17
CA GLY A 267 -7.72 -18.26 2.48
C GLY A 267 -8.08 -16.92 3.12
N PHE A 268 -7.75 -16.75 4.41
CA PHE A 268 -7.95 -15.48 5.13
C PHE A 268 -6.89 -14.41 4.79
N GLY A 269 -5.96 -14.67 3.86
CA GLY A 269 -4.99 -13.67 3.40
C GLY A 269 -3.94 -13.25 4.43
N GLY A 270 -3.83 -13.96 5.56
CA GLY A 270 -3.04 -13.56 6.72
C GLY A 270 -3.86 -12.81 7.78
N ALA A 271 -5.20 -12.74 7.67
CA ALA A 271 -6.03 -11.98 8.60
C ALA A 271 -5.93 -12.53 10.02
N ILE A 272 -5.83 -13.86 10.20
CA ILE A 272 -5.72 -14.47 11.53
C ILE A 272 -4.47 -13.96 12.25
N GLU A 273 -3.34 -14.01 11.55
CA GLU A 273 -2.05 -13.54 12.03
C GLU A 273 -2.12 -12.04 12.28
N LEU A 274 -2.58 -11.24 11.31
CA LEU A 274 -2.54 -9.78 11.37
C LEU A 274 -3.66 -9.15 12.22
N SER A 275 -4.53 -9.95 12.84
CA SER A 275 -5.61 -9.45 13.69
C SER A 275 -5.13 -8.97 15.06
N ALA A 276 -5.84 -7.98 15.61
CA ALA A 276 -5.63 -7.52 16.97
C ALA A 276 -5.92 -8.62 17.99
N ASP A 277 -5.20 -8.58 19.10
CA ASP A 277 -5.47 -9.43 20.27
C ASP A 277 -6.27 -8.65 21.29
N LEU A 278 -7.06 -9.35 22.08
CA LEU A 278 -7.85 -8.74 23.13
C LEU A 278 -6.99 -7.96 24.14
N LEU A 279 -5.84 -8.49 24.53
CA LEU A 279 -4.91 -7.84 25.46
C LEU A 279 -4.31 -6.55 24.87
N SER A 280 -4.25 -6.44 23.55
CA SER A 280 -3.70 -5.26 22.87
C SER A 280 -4.55 -4.00 23.04
N PHE A 281 -5.84 -4.15 23.33
CA PHE A 281 -6.72 -3.01 23.61
C PHE A 281 -6.36 -2.28 24.89
N ILE A 282 -5.68 -2.94 25.83
CA ILE A 282 -5.28 -2.38 27.12
C ILE A 282 -3.75 -2.27 27.28
N THR A 283 -3.00 -2.74 26.28
CA THR A 283 -1.54 -2.78 26.30
C THR A 283 -0.99 -1.71 25.37
N PRO A 284 -0.41 -0.61 25.88
CA PRO A 284 0.29 0.36 25.05
C PRO A 284 1.55 -0.27 24.43
N SER A 285 2.19 0.42 23.49
CA SER A 285 3.40 -0.09 22.81
C SER A 285 4.68 0.23 23.59
N GLU A 286 5.74 -0.57 23.37
CA GLU A 286 7.10 -0.31 23.86
C GLU A 286 7.71 1.00 23.35
N SER A 287 7.18 1.56 22.26
CA SER A 287 7.61 2.87 21.75
C SER A 287 7.21 4.03 22.69
N ASN A 288 6.31 3.84 23.65
CA ASN A 288 6.05 4.86 24.67
C ASN A 288 7.03 4.68 25.84
N PRO A 289 7.96 5.63 26.10
CA PRO A 289 9.01 5.48 27.11
C PRO A 289 8.46 5.36 28.53
N PHE A 290 7.34 6.02 28.84
CA PHE A 290 6.75 5.96 30.18
C PHE A 290 6.17 4.58 30.47
N TYR A 291 5.40 4.03 29.52
CA TYR A 291 4.86 2.68 29.67
C TYR A 291 5.97 1.64 29.67
N ARG A 292 7.01 1.81 28.83
CA ARG A 292 8.15 0.90 28.80
C ARG A 292 8.84 0.84 30.15
N TYR A 293 9.14 1.99 30.74
CA TYR A 293 9.74 2.06 32.08
C TYR A 293 8.88 1.36 33.14
N ILE A 294 7.56 1.59 33.13
CA ILE A 294 6.64 0.96 34.08
C ILE A 294 6.62 -0.56 33.91
N ILE A 295 6.48 -1.06 32.68
CA ILE A 295 6.42 -2.50 32.40
C ILE A 295 7.76 -3.18 32.69
N ASP A 296 8.89 -2.57 32.32
CA ASP A 296 10.22 -3.10 32.62
C ASP A 296 10.46 -3.19 34.13
N SER A 297 10.07 -2.15 34.88
CA SER A 297 10.16 -2.14 36.35
C SER A 297 9.32 -3.24 36.97
N LEU A 298 8.03 -3.36 36.58
CA LEU A 298 7.14 -4.39 37.11
C LEU A 298 7.60 -5.80 36.74
N ALA A 299 8.09 -6.02 35.52
CA ALA A 299 8.61 -7.30 35.07
C ALA A 299 9.88 -7.73 35.83
N SER A 300 10.70 -6.77 36.27
CA SER A 300 11.87 -7.06 37.11
C SER A 300 11.51 -7.46 38.55
N MET A 301 10.38 -6.96 39.06
CA MET A 301 9.92 -7.21 40.43
C MET A 301 9.04 -8.46 40.56
N LEU A 302 8.29 -8.81 39.50
CA LEU A 302 7.25 -9.85 39.55
C LEU A 302 7.36 -10.83 38.38
N PRO A 303 7.59 -12.14 38.62
CA PRO A 303 7.72 -13.15 37.56
C PRO A 303 6.51 -13.25 36.61
N LEU A 304 5.29 -12.99 37.10
CA LEU A 304 4.07 -12.93 36.28
C LEU A 304 4.17 -11.87 35.17
N PHE A 305 4.83 -10.75 35.44
CA PHE A 305 5.01 -9.66 34.46
C PHE A 305 6.13 -9.94 33.45
N ALA A 306 7.03 -10.89 33.72
CA ALA A 306 8.04 -11.30 32.73
C ALA A 306 7.39 -11.93 31.48
N LYS A 307 6.34 -12.76 31.66
CA LYS A 307 5.57 -13.33 30.55
C LYS A 307 4.76 -12.26 29.81
N TYR A 308 4.19 -11.30 30.54
CA TYR A 308 3.51 -10.14 29.95
C TYR A 308 4.47 -9.23 29.17
N LYS A 309 5.71 -9.06 29.63
CA LYS A 309 6.75 -8.31 28.92
C LYS A 309 7.09 -8.92 27.55
N ASN A 310 7.14 -10.25 27.44
CA ASN A 310 7.34 -10.92 26.15
C ASN A 310 6.16 -10.71 25.19
N PHE A 311 4.94 -10.61 25.72
CA PHE A 311 3.80 -10.08 24.95
C PHE A 311 4.13 -8.63 24.58
N TYR A 312 4.20 -7.70 25.54
CA TYR A 312 4.44 -6.26 25.33
C TYR A 312 5.47 -5.91 24.23
N ILE A 313 6.62 -6.58 24.16
CA ILE A 313 7.74 -6.25 23.26
C ILE A 313 7.60 -6.79 21.81
N SER A 314 6.73 -7.76 21.53
CA SER A 314 6.73 -8.46 20.21
C SER A 314 5.76 -7.91 19.15
N TRP A 315 5.27 -6.66 19.27
CA TRP A 315 3.86 -6.36 18.99
C TRP A 315 3.46 -5.44 17.83
N GLY A 316 4.40 -4.87 17.07
CA GLY A 316 4.11 -3.83 16.07
C GLY A 316 2.96 -4.12 15.08
N LEU A 317 2.66 -5.39 14.79
CA LEU A 317 1.64 -5.80 13.82
C LEU A 317 0.22 -5.99 14.39
N HIS A 318 0.06 -6.16 15.71
CA HIS A 318 -1.24 -6.49 16.35
C HIS A 318 -1.78 -5.35 17.23
N PHE A 319 -1.13 -4.19 17.19
CA PHE A 319 -1.40 -3.05 18.05
C PHE A 319 -2.81 -2.46 17.85
N ALA A 320 -3.68 -2.57 18.86
CA ALA A 320 -5.04 -2.01 18.86
C ALA A 320 -5.38 -1.10 20.07
N TYR A 321 -4.37 -0.59 20.78
CA TYR A 321 -4.58 0.28 21.94
C TYR A 321 -5.17 1.64 21.53
N PRO A 322 -6.36 2.02 22.03
CA PRO A 322 -7.04 3.26 21.63
C PRO A 322 -6.62 4.50 22.44
N GLY A 323 -5.80 4.34 23.48
CA GLY A 323 -5.46 5.39 24.44
C GLY A 323 -6.25 5.31 25.76
N ILE A 324 -5.59 5.63 26.87
CA ILE A 324 -6.13 5.45 28.23
C ILE A 324 -7.39 6.27 28.48
N LEU A 325 -7.50 7.45 27.86
CA LEU A 325 -8.67 8.33 28.01
C LEU A 325 -9.94 7.67 27.48
N ILE A 326 -9.85 7.06 26.30
CA ILE A 326 -10.98 6.34 25.68
C ILE A 326 -11.32 5.14 26.56
N LEU A 327 -10.35 4.31 26.93
CA LEU A 327 -10.60 3.15 27.79
C LEU A 327 -11.28 3.52 29.11
N THR A 328 -10.80 4.56 29.78
CA THR A 328 -11.35 5.04 31.05
C THR A 328 -12.79 5.51 30.88
N VAL A 329 -13.12 6.22 29.81
CA VAL A 329 -14.49 6.62 29.51
C VAL A 329 -15.37 5.40 29.25
N TYR A 330 -14.93 4.46 28.42
CA TYR A 330 -15.72 3.26 28.10
C TYR A 330 -15.98 2.42 29.35
N PHE A 331 -14.97 2.24 30.20
CA PHE A 331 -15.14 1.58 31.51
C PHE A 331 -16.11 2.32 32.41
N TYR A 332 -16.01 3.66 32.50
CA TYR A 332 -16.98 4.47 33.24
C TYR A 332 -18.40 4.28 32.68
N LEU A 333 -18.57 4.28 31.36
CA LEU A 333 -19.88 4.09 30.71
C LEU A 333 -20.45 2.70 31.02
N LEU A 334 -19.62 1.66 31.03
CA LEU A 334 -19.99 0.30 31.42
C LEU A 334 -20.57 0.26 32.84
N VAL A 335 -19.86 0.84 33.81
CA VAL A 335 -20.23 0.79 35.23
C VAL A 335 -21.36 1.77 35.58
N ARG A 336 -21.37 2.96 34.98
CA ARG A 336 -22.25 4.09 35.36
C ARG A 336 -23.26 4.46 34.28
N TRP A 337 -23.57 3.57 33.34
CA TRP A 337 -24.55 3.82 32.27
C TRP A 337 -25.87 4.38 32.80
N LYS A 338 -26.42 3.77 33.87
CA LYS A 338 -27.71 4.19 34.45
C LYS A 338 -27.68 5.65 34.93
N SER A 339 -26.55 6.14 35.44
CA SER A 339 -26.36 7.51 35.96
C SER A 339 -26.21 8.59 34.86
N ILE A 340 -26.15 8.21 33.58
CA ILE A 340 -26.03 9.18 32.49
C ILE A 340 -27.41 9.73 32.14
N ALA A 341 -27.48 11.06 31.96
CA ALA A 341 -28.71 11.74 31.61
C ALA A 341 -29.22 11.29 30.24
N LYS A 342 -30.54 11.06 30.11
CA LYS A 342 -31.20 10.63 28.87
C LYS A 342 -30.80 11.42 27.60
N PRO A 343 -30.72 12.77 27.60
CA PRO A 343 -30.33 13.51 26.39
C PRO A 343 -28.88 13.19 25.95
N ILE A 344 -27.97 13.01 26.90
CA ILE A 344 -26.58 12.65 26.60
C ILE A 344 -26.50 11.22 26.08
N LYS A 345 -27.26 10.28 26.68
CA LYS A 345 -27.37 8.90 26.18
C LYS A 345 -27.77 8.88 24.71
N GLN A 346 -28.79 9.65 24.32
CA GLN A 346 -29.26 9.70 22.94
C GLN A 346 -28.20 10.23 21.97
N GLN A 347 -27.36 11.17 22.41
CA GLN A 347 -26.25 11.70 21.60
C GLN A 347 -25.11 10.68 21.47
N ILE A 348 -24.73 9.99 22.55
CA ILE A 348 -23.57 9.07 22.51
C ILE A 348 -23.90 7.68 21.97
N LEU A 349 -25.15 7.21 22.10
CA LEU A 349 -25.53 5.83 21.79
C LEU A 349 -25.15 5.36 20.36
N PRO A 350 -25.46 6.10 19.28
CA PRO A 350 -25.05 5.67 17.94
C PRO A 350 -23.53 5.55 17.82
N HIS A 351 -22.79 6.54 18.32
CA HIS A 351 -21.34 6.57 18.30
C HIS A 351 -20.74 5.40 19.08
N LEU A 352 -21.28 5.12 20.27
CA LEU A 352 -20.84 4.05 21.16
C LEU A 352 -21.04 2.66 20.55
N ILE A 353 -22.24 2.36 20.03
CA ILE A 353 -22.54 1.05 19.43
C ILE A 353 -21.67 0.80 18.22
N ILE A 354 -21.58 1.77 17.31
CA ILE A 354 -20.79 1.62 16.08
C ILE A 354 -19.29 1.52 16.42
N SER A 355 -18.82 2.28 17.41
CA SER A 355 -17.45 2.18 17.91
C SER A 355 -17.15 0.78 18.46
N LEU A 356 -18.04 0.21 19.28
CA LEU A 356 -17.89 -1.15 19.80
C LEU A 356 -17.93 -2.20 18.68
N PHE A 357 -18.72 -1.99 17.63
CA PHE A 357 -18.68 -2.85 16.44
C PHE A 357 -17.28 -2.85 15.80
N PHE A 358 -16.67 -1.69 15.60
CA PHE A 358 -15.29 -1.62 15.09
C PHE A 358 -14.28 -2.23 16.06
N ALA A 359 -14.46 -2.09 17.39
CA ALA A 359 -13.66 -2.78 18.40
C ALA A 359 -13.73 -4.31 18.28
N VAL A 360 -14.90 -4.87 17.96
CA VAL A 360 -15.06 -6.32 17.76
C VAL A 360 -14.46 -6.76 16.42
N ILE A 361 -14.69 -6.04 15.33
CA ILE A 361 -14.13 -6.36 14.00
C ILE A 361 -12.60 -6.30 14.01
N LEU A 362 -12.00 -5.42 14.83
CA LEU A 362 -10.55 -5.35 15.05
C LEU A 362 -9.96 -6.68 15.55
N LEU A 363 -10.69 -7.49 16.31
CA LEU A 363 -10.21 -8.76 16.85
C LEU A 363 -10.04 -9.86 15.78
N GLY A 364 -10.51 -9.63 14.55
CA GLY A 364 -10.30 -10.58 13.46
C GLY A 364 -11.33 -11.68 13.35
N PRO A 365 -11.09 -12.69 12.48
CA PRO A 365 -12.00 -13.81 12.28
C PRO A 365 -12.09 -14.74 13.49
N PHE A 366 -11.05 -14.81 14.32
CA PHE A 366 -10.99 -15.63 15.53
C PHE A 366 -10.45 -14.81 16.70
N LEU A 367 -11.03 -15.01 17.89
CA LEU A 367 -10.58 -14.34 19.10
C LEU A 367 -9.14 -14.74 19.45
N LYS A 368 -8.25 -13.76 19.51
CA LYS A 368 -6.85 -13.94 19.91
C LYS A 368 -6.62 -13.38 21.32
N ILE A 369 -6.01 -14.18 22.19
CA ILE A 369 -5.61 -13.79 23.55
C ILE A 369 -4.16 -14.23 23.77
N ALA A 370 -3.30 -13.30 24.17
CA ALA A 370 -1.88 -13.54 24.40
C ALA A 370 -1.18 -14.25 23.21
N ASN A 371 -1.45 -13.79 21.99
CA ASN A 371 -0.98 -14.35 20.71
C ASN A 371 -1.48 -15.76 20.38
N LYS A 372 -2.47 -16.28 21.10
CA LYS A 372 -3.10 -17.56 20.82
C LYS A 372 -4.54 -17.37 20.35
N TRP A 373 -4.88 -17.98 19.22
CA TRP A 373 -6.23 -18.00 18.66
C TRP A 373 -6.82 -19.42 18.59
N GLN A 374 -5.99 -20.43 18.85
CA GLN A 374 -6.38 -21.82 19.09
C GLN A 374 -6.19 -22.13 20.57
N LEU A 375 -7.23 -22.63 21.23
CA LEU A 375 -7.13 -23.19 22.58
C LEU A 375 -7.07 -24.72 22.47
N ASP A 376 -6.07 -25.33 23.12
CA ASP A 376 -5.94 -26.77 23.22
C ASP A 376 -6.72 -27.25 24.45
N LEU A 377 -7.78 -28.04 24.23
CA LEU A 377 -8.57 -28.69 25.26
C LEU A 377 -8.37 -30.20 25.12
N ASP A 378 -7.37 -30.74 25.83
CA ASP A 378 -7.01 -32.16 25.84
C ASP A 378 -6.79 -32.76 24.43
N GLY A 379 -6.05 -32.06 23.57
CA GLY A 379 -5.75 -32.46 22.20
C GLY A 379 -6.75 -31.97 21.15
N VAL A 380 -7.85 -31.33 21.58
CA VAL A 380 -8.83 -30.70 20.68
C VAL A 380 -8.53 -29.21 20.55
N GLN A 381 -8.17 -28.78 19.34
CA GLN A 381 -8.01 -27.36 19.03
C GLN A 381 -9.37 -26.69 18.82
N VAL A 382 -9.74 -25.81 19.74
CA VAL A 382 -10.96 -25.00 19.69
C VAL A 382 -10.64 -23.57 19.28
N VAL A 383 -11.45 -23.00 18.39
CA VAL A 383 -11.38 -21.61 17.95
C VAL A 383 -12.70 -20.90 18.23
N PHE A 384 -12.65 -19.60 18.55
CA PHE A 384 -13.84 -18.79 18.77
C PHE A 384 -14.07 -17.86 17.59
N PRO A 385 -15.01 -18.16 16.67
CA PRO A 385 -15.27 -17.33 15.50
C PRO A 385 -15.90 -16.00 15.90
N LEU A 386 -15.53 -14.95 15.18
CA LEU A 386 -15.97 -13.57 15.40
C LEU A 386 -16.60 -12.97 14.12
N PRO A 387 -17.36 -11.86 14.23
CA PRO A 387 -18.11 -11.28 13.10
C PRO A 387 -17.27 -10.89 11.88
N PHE A 388 -15.97 -10.66 12.02
CA PHE A 388 -15.06 -10.39 10.89
C PHE A 388 -15.13 -11.52 9.85
N LEU A 389 -15.39 -12.76 10.27
CA LEU A 389 -15.49 -13.93 9.41
C LEU A 389 -16.54 -13.74 8.29
N ILE A 390 -17.59 -12.95 8.53
CA ILE A 390 -18.60 -12.60 7.52
C ILE A 390 -17.99 -11.78 6.37
N LEU A 391 -17.02 -10.91 6.66
CA LEU A 391 -16.37 -10.05 5.66
C LEU A 391 -15.62 -10.87 4.60
N HIS A 392 -15.15 -12.06 4.95
CA HIS A 392 -14.48 -12.97 4.03
C HIS A 392 -15.40 -13.45 2.88
N TYR A 393 -16.71 -13.49 3.11
CA TYR A 393 -17.68 -13.94 2.11
C TYR A 393 -18.31 -12.81 1.30
N ILE A 394 -18.03 -11.55 1.65
CA ILE A 394 -18.53 -10.39 0.91
C ILE A 394 -17.50 -10.00 -0.15
N PRO A 395 -17.85 -9.98 -1.45
CA PRO A 395 -16.96 -9.50 -2.50
C PRO A 395 -16.40 -8.11 -2.17
N VAL A 396 -15.15 -7.84 -2.57
CA VAL A 396 -14.39 -6.61 -2.22
C VAL A 396 -13.90 -6.59 -0.76
N LEU A 397 -14.72 -7.00 0.21
CA LEU A 397 -14.33 -7.03 1.63
C LEU A 397 -13.46 -8.25 1.98
N ASN A 398 -13.52 -9.30 1.16
CA ASN A 398 -12.70 -10.51 1.31
C ASN A 398 -11.18 -10.27 1.20
N MET A 399 -10.77 -9.09 0.74
CA MET A 399 -9.36 -8.65 0.69
C MET A 399 -8.88 -7.98 1.99
N MET A 400 -9.79 -7.70 2.93
CA MET A 400 -9.41 -7.15 4.24
C MET A 400 -8.71 -8.20 5.09
N ARG A 401 -7.56 -7.84 5.65
CA ARG A 401 -6.74 -8.75 6.48
C ARG A 401 -6.06 -8.08 7.67
N GLU A 402 -5.60 -6.83 7.52
CA GLU A 402 -4.90 -6.12 8.59
C GLU A 402 -5.92 -5.34 9.41
N THR A 403 -6.65 -6.06 10.25
CA THR A 403 -7.77 -5.50 11.01
C THR A 403 -7.38 -4.29 11.86
N PRO A 404 -6.15 -4.15 12.44
CA PRO A 404 -5.75 -2.95 13.17
C PRO A 404 -5.84 -1.65 12.38
N ARG A 405 -5.86 -1.70 11.04
CA ARG A 405 -6.12 -0.53 10.18
C ARG A 405 -7.51 0.11 10.41
N LEU A 406 -8.43 -0.58 11.10
CA LEU A 406 -9.73 -0.04 11.50
C LEU A 406 -9.72 0.71 12.85
N LEU A 407 -8.60 0.67 13.58
CA LEU A 407 -8.45 1.35 14.87
C LEU A 407 -8.73 2.85 14.79
N PRO A 408 -8.31 3.60 13.75
CA PRO A 408 -8.67 5.00 13.60
C PRO A 408 -10.17 5.30 13.67
N VAL A 409 -11.02 4.39 13.17
CA VAL A 409 -12.49 4.56 13.24
C VAL A 409 -12.99 4.33 14.67
N PHE A 410 -12.46 3.31 15.35
CA PHE A 410 -12.76 3.07 16.76
C PHE A 410 -12.39 4.29 17.62
N VAL A 411 -11.17 4.81 17.47
CA VAL A 411 -10.66 6.00 18.18
C VAL A 411 -11.42 7.27 17.80
N PHE A 412 -11.77 7.46 16.53
CA PHE A 412 -12.58 8.58 16.05
C PHE A 412 -13.91 8.67 16.81
N LEU A 413 -14.67 7.57 16.80
CA LEU A 413 -15.96 7.50 17.50
C LEU A 413 -15.78 7.56 19.02
N GLY A 414 -14.77 6.88 19.55
CA GLY A 414 -14.43 6.89 20.97
C GLY A 414 -14.09 8.28 21.48
N SER A 415 -13.46 9.11 20.64
CA SER A 415 -13.18 10.52 20.95
C SER A 415 -14.45 11.37 20.96
N ILE A 416 -15.44 11.11 20.10
CA ILE A 416 -16.76 11.76 20.16
C ILE A 416 -17.49 11.38 21.46
N VAL A 417 -17.54 10.08 21.78
CA VAL A 417 -18.18 9.56 23.01
C VAL A 417 -17.52 10.15 24.26
N SER A 418 -16.19 10.20 24.28
CA SER A 418 -15.39 10.83 25.33
C SER A 418 -15.67 12.32 25.43
N GLY A 419 -15.83 13.01 24.30
CA GLY A 419 -16.19 14.42 24.22
C GLY A 419 -17.47 14.73 24.97
N PHE A 420 -18.57 14.05 24.66
CA PHE A 420 -19.84 14.24 25.36
C PHE A 420 -19.74 13.93 26.86
N THR A 421 -19.09 12.82 27.21
CA THR A 421 -19.00 12.33 28.59
C THR A 421 -18.16 13.27 29.46
N ILE A 422 -16.95 13.60 29.03
CA ILE A 422 -16.02 14.47 29.77
C ILE A 422 -16.56 15.90 29.81
N ASN A 423 -17.12 16.42 28.71
CA ASN A 423 -17.67 17.78 28.66
C ASN A 423 -18.80 17.97 29.69
N LYS A 424 -19.63 16.94 29.93
CA LYS A 424 -20.66 16.98 30.97
C LYS A 424 -20.04 17.23 32.35
N TRP A 425 -19.01 16.49 32.72
CA TRP A 425 -18.33 16.65 34.01
C TRP A 425 -17.60 17.99 34.10
N PHE A 426 -16.90 18.35 33.02
CA PHE A 426 -16.17 19.59 32.92
C PHE A 426 -17.08 20.80 33.13
N LEU A 427 -18.26 20.83 32.49
CA LEU A 427 -19.20 21.94 32.62
C LEU A 427 -19.81 22.05 34.03
N LYS A 428 -20.03 20.92 34.71
CA LYS A 428 -20.60 20.86 36.07
C LYS A 428 -19.57 21.12 37.19
N SER A 429 -18.29 20.90 36.93
CA SER A 429 -17.25 21.03 37.96
C SER A 429 -16.87 22.49 38.23
N LYS A 430 -16.58 22.82 39.49
CA LYS A 430 -15.91 24.08 39.88
C LYS A 430 -14.40 24.03 39.60
N LYS A 431 -13.80 22.84 39.53
CA LYS A 431 -12.35 22.60 39.35
C LYS A 431 -11.95 22.44 37.88
N LYS A 432 -12.45 23.31 36.99
CA LYS A 432 -12.27 23.17 35.53
C LYS A 432 -10.81 23.17 35.10
N GLN A 433 -10.00 24.06 35.66
CA GLN A 433 -8.57 24.16 35.35
C GLN A 433 -7.84 22.85 35.70
N ILE A 434 -8.11 22.27 36.88
CA ILE A 434 -7.51 21.00 37.30
C ILE A 434 -7.88 19.89 36.33
N ILE A 435 -9.16 19.75 35.97
CA ILE A 435 -9.60 18.72 34.99
C ILE A 435 -8.88 18.92 33.66
N PHE A 436 -8.79 20.15 33.15
CA PHE A 436 -8.12 20.44 31.89
C PHE A 436 -6.62 20.09 31.94
N ILE A 437 -5.92 20.49 33.01
CA ILE A 437 -4.50 20.18 33.19
C ILE A 437 -4.29 18.67 33.32
N SER A 438 -5.13 17.97 34.10
CA SER A 438 -5.05 16.50 34.22
C SER A 438 -5.25 15.81 32.87
N LEU A 439 -6.20 16.26 32.06
CA LEU A 439 -6.42 15.70 30.72
C LEU A 439 -5.23 15.96 29.78
N LEU A 440 -4.59 17.13 29.86
CA LEU A 440 -3.36 17.44 29.12
C LEU A 440 -2.19 16.56 29.56
N LEU A 441 -2.01 16.37 30.87
CA LEU A 441 -0.97 15.49 31.39
C LEU A 441 -1.19 14.05 30.93
N ILE A 442 -2.42 13.53 31.04
CA ILE A 442 -2.76 12.20 30.55
C ILE A 442 -2.46 12.10 29.04
N PHE A 443 -2.86 13.09 28.25
CA PHE A 443 -2.53 13.14 26.82
C PHE A 443 -1.02 13.04 26.58
N ILE A 444 -0.20 13.82 27.30
CA ILE A 444 1.26 13.80 27.15
C ILE A 444 1.83 12.42 27.49
N PHE A 445 1.48 11.86 28.64
CA PHE A 445 1.99 10.55 29.06
C PHE A 445 1.55 9.40 28.14
N ASP A 446 0.30 9.44 27.67
CA ASP A 446 -0.32 8.38 26.88
C ASP A 446 0.11 8.41 25.40
N GLN A 447 0.24 9.60 24.81
CA GLN A 447 0.43 9.78 23.37
C GLN A 447 1.89 10.07 22.97
N PHE A 448 2.82 10.15 23.92
CA PHE A 448 4.24 10.38 23.62
C PHE A 448 4.91 9.07 23.20
N TYR A 449 5.06 8.89 21.89
CA TYR A 449 5.73 7.74 21.29
C TYR A 449 7.05 8.17 20.68
N PHE A 450 8.11 7.42 21.01
CA PHE A 450 9.44 7.57 20.45
C PHE A 450 9.85 6.25 19.81
N ASN A 451 10.21 6.27 18.53
CA ASN A 451 10.62 5.06 17.82
C ASN A 451 12.13 4.87 18.01
N PHE A 452 12.51 3.83 18.75
CA PHE A 452 13.88 3.67 19.26
C PHE A 452 14.86 3.00 18.30
N GLU A 453 14.40 2.42 17.19
CA GLU A 453 15.27 1.64 16.30
C GLU A 453 14.85 1.82 14.84
N GLU A 454 15.67 2.54 14.07
CA GLU A 454 15.55 2.61 12.61
C GLU A 454 16.78 1.96 12.00
N ILE A 455 16.60 0.87 11.27
CA ILE A 455 17.70 0.25 10.53
C ILE A 455 17.92 1.08 9.26
N ASN A 456 19.01 1.83 9.27
CA ASN A 456 19.40 2.68 8.16
C ASN A 456 20.47 2.02 7.29
N GLN A 457 20.37 2.19 5.97
CA GLN A 457 21.36 1.76 4.99
C GLN A 457 22.00 2.97 4.32
N LYS A 458 23.33 2.97 4.21
CA LYS A 458 24.05 4.02 3.49
C LYS A 458 23.78 3.93 1.99
N VAL A 459 23.44 5.07 1.39
CA VAL A 459 23.18 5.18 -0.05
C VAL A 459 24.50 5.28 -0.82
N PRO A 460 24.75 4.45 -1.85
CA PRO A 460 25.91 4.59 -2.72
C PRO A 460 25.69 5.70 -3.77
N LEU A 461 25.69 6.96 -3.32
CA LEU A 461 25.38 8.14 -4.14
C LEU A 461 26.32 8.32 -5.34
N LYS A 462 27.62 8.03 -5.22
CA LYS A 462 28.58 8.15 -6.34
C LYS A 462 28.27 7.12 -7.42
N LEU A 463 27.91 5.90 -6.99
CA LEU A 463 27.49 4.82 -7.89
C LEU A 463 26.23 5.21 -8.67
N PHE A 464 25.17 5.63 -7.98
CA PHE A 464 23.92 6.00 -8.64
C PHE A 464 24.05 7.23 -9.54
N ASN A 465 24.82 8.23 -9.13
CA ASN A 465 25.12 9.37 -9.99
C ASN A 465 25.94 8.97 -11.22
N THR A 466 26.84 7.99 -11.12
CA THR A 466 27.56 7.46 -12.29
C THR A 466 26.59 6.84 -13.29
N ILE A 467 25.65 6.00 -12.83
CA ILE A 467 24.61 5.42 -13.69
C ILE A 467 23.77 6.52 -14.34
N LYS A 468 23.35 7.53 -13.57
CA LYS A 468 22.54 8.66 -14.04
C LYS A 468 23.13 9.41 -15.23
N THR A 469 24.46 9.48 -15.36
CA THR A 469 25.13 10.17 -16.48
C THR A 469 25.02 9.44 -17.81
N ASP A 470 24.69 8.15 -17.80
CA ASP A 470 24.61 7.33 -19.01
C ASP A 470 23.17 7.33 -19.50
N GLU A 471 22.84 8.18 -20.47
CA GLU A 471 21.46 8.38 -20.98
C GLU A 471 20.99 7.30 -21.97
N SER A 472 21.77 6.24 -22.21
CA SER A 472 21.36 5.17 -23.12
C SER A 472 20.18 4.34 -22.58
N ASP A 473 19.46 3.65 -23.47
CA ASP A 473 18.30 2.84 -23.10
C ASP A 473 18.74 1.47 -22.55
N TYR A 474 18.77 1.35 -21.22
CA TYR A 474 19.17 0.13 -20.51
C TYR A 474 18.46 0.00 -19.16
N SER A 475 18.55 -1.20 -18.57
CA SER A 475 18.11 -1.49 -17.22
C SER A 475 19.28 -1.72 -16.25
N VAL A 476 18.99 -1.55 -14.97
CA VAL A 476 19.93 -1.74 -13.86
C VAL A 476 19.47 -2.92 -13.01
N LEU A 477 20.41 -3.78 -12.62
CA LEU A 477 20.18 -4.86 -11.67
C LEU A 477 20.98 -4.58 -10.38
N SER A 478 20.29 -4.51 -9.25
CA SER A 478 20.96 -4.53 -7.94
C SER A 478 21.09 -5.97 -7.47
N ILE A 479 22.19 -6.31 -6.79
CA ILE A 479 22.36 -7.60 -6.11
C ILE A 479 22.81 -7.29 -4.68
N PRO A 480 21.94 -7.40 -3.65
CA PRO A 480 20.62 -8.04 -3.71
C PRO A 480 19.55 -7.18 -4.42
N PHE A 481 18.47 -7.84 -4.85
CA PHE A 481 17.23 -7.22 -5.27
C PHE A 481 16.05 -7.98 -4.67
N THR A 482 14.86 -7.38 -4.75
CA THR A 482 13.59 -7.99 -4.39
C THR A 482 12.62 -7.97 -5.56
N LEU A 483 11.81 -9.00 -5.70
CA LEU A 483 10.54 -9.00 -6.43
C LEU A 483 9.49 -9.35 -5.39
N ARG A 484 8.70 -8.37 -4.92
CA ARG A 484 7.83 -8.54 -3.76
C ARG A 484 6.45 -7.96 -3.98
N ASP A 485 5.45 -8.65 -3.43
CA ASP A 485 4.16 -8.06 -3.12
C ASP A 485 3.70 -8.31 -1.67
N GLY A 486 2.44 -8.03 -1.36
CA GLY A 486 1.88 -8.25 -0.02
C GLY A 486 1.68 -9.72 0.40
N PHE A 487 1.92 -10.69 -0.48
CA PHE A 487 1.68 -12.12 -0.25
C PHE A 487 2.89 -13.02 -0.55
N GLN A 488 3.71 -12.66 -1.53
CA GLN A 488 4.83 -13.46 -2.01
C GLN A 488 6.03 -12.57 -2.33
N TYR A 489 7.21 -13.19 -2.34
CA TYR A 489 8.45 -12.53 -2.75
C TYR A 489 9.41 -13.51 -3.41
N MET A 490 10.39 -12.96 -4.11
CA MET A 490 11.54 -13.63 -4.68
C MET A 490 12.77 -12.72 -4.47
N GLY A 491 13.92 -13.29 -4.12
CA GLY A 491 15.11 -12.53 -3.79
C GLY A 491 15.15 -12.11 -2.32
N PHE A 492 15.79 -10.98 -2.03
CA PHE A 492 15.96 -10.48 -0.67
C PHE A 492 14.76 -9.60 -0.28
N VAL A 493 13.86 -10.12 0.55
CA VAL A 493 12.57 -9.47 0.88
C VAL A 493 12.68 -8.02 1.42
N HIS A 494 13.82 -7.69 2.05
CA HIS A 494 14.09 -6.38 2.66
C HIS A 494 14.98 -5.46 1.81
N ASP A 495 15.19 -5.79 0.53
CA ASP A 495 15.90 -4.89 -0.37
C ASP A 495 15.06 -3.64 -0.66
N ALA A 496 15.57 -2.49 -0.23
CA ALA A 496 15.03 -1.16 -0.52
C ALA A 496 15.90 -0.38 -1.51
N MET A 497 17.18 -0.75 -1.62
CA MET A 497 18.20 0.04 -2.33
C MET A 497 17.94 0.05 -3.85
N ASN A 498 17.42 -1.04 -4.40
CA ASN A 498 17.07 -1.12 -5.82
C ASN A 498 15.98 -0.11 -6.21
N ILE A 499 14.94 0.03 -5.38
CA ILE A 499 13.85 0.97 -5.62
C ILE A 499 14.29 2.40 -5.31
N TYR A 500 15.11 2.60 -4.27
CA TYR A 500 15.61 3.93 -3.96
C TYR A 500 16.52 4.47 -5.08
N GLY A 501 17.43 3.65 -5.61
CA GLY A 501 18.32 4.01 -6.72
C GLY A 501 17.58 4.58 -7.93
N LEU A 502 16.38 4.06 -8.22
CA LEU A 502 15.51 4.54 -9.28
C LEU A 502 15.19 6.05 -9.17
N SER A 503 15.06 6.60 -7.95
CA SER A 503 14.81 8.03 -7.74
C SER A 503 15.99 8.91 -8.21
N ILE A 504 17.20 8.35 -8.18
CA ILE A 504 18.44 9.04 -8.51
C ILE A 504 18.78 8.85 -9.99
N HIS A 505 18.98 7.59 -10.42
CA HIS A 505 19.47 7.28 -11.76
C HIS A 505 18.38 7.23 -12.82
N LYS A 506 17.10 7.08 -12.46
CA LYS A 506 15.95 7.14 -13.37
C LYS A 506 15.91 6.08 -14.50
N HIS A 507 16.72 5.03 -14.43
CA HIS A 507 16.68 3.89 -15.37
C HIS A 507 15.77 2.78 -14.82
N PRO A 508 15.11 1.98 -15.69
CA PRO A 508 14.36 0.81 -15.25
C PRO A 508 15.19 -0.14 -14.40
N VAL A 509 14.59 -0.68 -13.35
CA VAL A 509 15.22 -1.66 -12.46
C VAL A 509 14.58 -3.04 -12.58
N ILE A 510 15.41 -4.08 -12.47
CA ILE A 510 14.97 -5.47 -12.37
C ILE A 510 14.46 -5.73 -10.94
N GLY A 511 13.24 -6.23 -10.82
CA GLY A 511 12.56 -6.36 -9.53
C GLY A 511 11.90 -5.06 -9.04
N GLY A 512 11.37 -5.09 -7.83
CA GLY A 512 10.66 -4.00 -7.18
C GLY A 512 9.75 -4.50 -6.06
N TYR A 513 8.98 -3.58 -5.49
CA TYR A 513 7.98 -3.87 -4.47
C TYR A 513 6.71 -3.07 -4.74
N ALA A 514 5.56 -3.74 -4.79
CA ALA A 514 4.25 -3.10 -4.88
C ALA A 514 3.24 -3.91 -4.05
N ALA A 515 2.13 -3.31 -3.62
CA ALA A 515 1.18 -4.01 -2.76
C ALA A 515 0.58 -5.28 -3.42
N ARG A 516 0.34 -5.24 -4.73
CA ARG A 516 -0.18 -6.31 -5.58
C ARG A 516 0.61 -6.32 -6.88
N VAL A 517 1.11 -7.50 -7.24
CA VAL A 517 1.82 -7.74 -8.49
C VAL A 517 1.19 -8.95 -9.14
N SER A 518 0.91 -8.89 -10.44
CA SER A 518 0.29 -10.01 -11.16
C SER A 518 1.12 -11.31 -10.97
N PRO A 519 0.47 -12.47 -10.76
CA PRO A 519 1.16 -13.76 -10.70
C PRO A 519 2.02 -14.07 -11.93
N ASP A 520 1.67 -13.51 -13.09
CA ASP A 520 2.44 -13.60 -14.33
C ASP A 520 3.85 -13.06 -14.18
N VAL A 521 4.02 -11.95 -13.44
CA VAL A 521 5.34 -11.33 -13.23
C VAL A 521 6.25 -12.28 -12.46
N PHE A 522 5.75 -12.88 -11.39
CA PHE A 522 6.50 -13.88 -10.61
C PHE A 522 6.83 -15.11 -11.43
N SER A 523 5.87 -15.60 -12.20
CA SER A 523 6.05 -16.79 -13.05
C SER A 523 7.08 -16.53 -14.13
N TYR A 524 7.02 -15.37 -14.78
CA TYR A 524 7.96 -14.96 -15.81
C TYR A 524 9.37 -14.74 -15.27
N TYR A 525 9.53 -14.14 -14.08
CA TYR A 525 10.84 -13.99 -13.46
C TYR A 525 11.49 -15.33 -13.10
N LYS A 526 10.71 -16.39 -12.84
CA LYS A 526 11.24 -17.76 -12.65
C LYS A 526 11.77 -18.38 -13.95
N ASN A 527 11.35 -17.89 -15.12
CA ASN A 527 11.81 -18.40 -16.40
C ASN A 527 13.24 -17.90 -16.73
N PHE A 528 13.63 -16.74 -16.20
CA PHE A 528 14.99 -16.21 -16.34
C PHE A 528 15.97 -17.01 -15.47
N LYS A 529 16.81 -17.85 -16.08
CA LYS A 529 17.75 -18.72 -15.39
C LYS A 529 18.72 -17.91 -14.54
N PHE A 530 19.33 -16.84 -15.09
CA PHE A 530 20.27 -16.01 -14.35
C PHE A 530 19.59 -15.16 -13.27
N ILE A 531 18.48 -14.48 -13.59
CA ILE A 531 17.78 -13.64 -12.59
C ILE A 531 17.23 -14.49 -11.45
N TYR A 532 16.65 -15.64 -11.75
CA TYR A 532 16.13 -16.56 -10.72
C TYR A 532 17.27 -17.15 -9.87
N TYR A 533 18.40 -17.51 -10.48
CA TYR A 533 19.60 -17.94 -9.75
C TYR A 533 20.12 -16.85 -8.79
N ALA A 534 20.21 -15.60 -9.28
CA ALA A 534 20.61 -14.47 -8.45
C ALA A 534 19.62 -14.26 -7.29
N ALA A 535 18.31 -14.33 -7.55
CA ALA A 535 17.28 -14.24 -6.52
C ALA A 535 17.43 -15.33 -5.44
N GLN A 536 17.61 -16.59 -5.83
CA GLN A 536 17.82 -17.69 -4.89
C GLN A 536 19.08 -17.51 -4.05
N THR A 537 20.14 -16.96 -4.65
CA THR A 537 21.42 -16.70 -3.98
C THR A 537 21.29 -15.61 -2.91
N VAL A 538 20.49 -14.58 -3.15
CA VAL A 538 20.35 -13.44 -2.22
C VAL A 538 19.20 -13.59 -1.22
N ASP A 539 18.35 -14.60 -1.39
CA ASP A 539 17.21 -14.88 -0.51
C ASP A 539 17.67 -15.36 0.88
N ARG A 540 17.30 -14.57 1.90
CA ARG A 540 17.59 -14.83 3.33
C ARG A 540 16.36 -15.25 4.13
N GLY A 541 15.27 -15.56 3.46
CA GLY A 541 13.97 -15.77 4.07
C GLY A 541 13.31 -14.46 4.53
N ASN A 542 12.04 -14.58 4.89
CA ASN A 542 11.30 -13.50 5.53
C ASN A 542 11.50 -13.59 7.05
N TYR A 543 12.23 -12.63 7.59
CA TYR A 543 12.54 -12.54 9.02
C TYR A 543 12.30 -11.10 9.49
N ASN A 544 11.99 -10.91 10.77
CA ASN A 544 11.94 -9.57 11.35
C ASN A 544 13.39 -9.08 11.58
N PRO A 545 13.85 -8.01 10.91
CA PRO A 545 15.25 -7.58 11.01
C PRO A 545 15.64 -7.02 12.38
N TYR A 546 14.67 -6.69 13.24
CA TYR A 546 14.89 -6.20 14.60
C TYR A 546 14.99 -7.34 15.64
N THR A 547 14.37 -8.49 15.38
CA THR A 547 14.24 -9.57 16.39
C THR A 547 14.73 -10.93 15.94
N GLN A 548 15.04 -11.12 14.66
CA GLN A 548 15.42 -12.39 14.06
C GLN A 548 16.67 -12.26 13.19
N SER A 549 17.46 -13.32 13.13
CA SER A 549 18.62 -13.39 12.25
C SER A 549 18.25 -13.87 10.84
N PRO A 550 18.91 -13.36 9.79
CA PRO A 550 18.71 -13.84 8.41
C PRO A 550 19.11 -15.31 8.25
N LYS A 551 18.44 -16.03 7.35
CA LYS A 551 18.93 -17.33 6.89
C LYS A 551 20.11 -17.13 5.96
N ASN A 552 21.24 -17.76 6.27
CA ASN A 552 22.41 -17.75 5.41
C ASN A 552 22.37 -18.93 4.44
N LYS A 553 22.02 -18.67 3.18
CA LYS A 553 22.11 -19.68 2.11
C LYS A 553 23.50 -19.66 1.47
N LYS A 554 24.03 -20.85 1.16
CA LYS A 554 25.25 -20.97 0.34
C LYS A 554 24.87 -20.73 -1.12
N MET A 555 25.68 -19.94 -1.83
CA MET A 555 25.57 -19.81 -3.28
C MET A 555 25.86 -21.16 -3.95
N LEU A 556 24.84 -21.74 -4.58
CA LEU A 556 24.93 -22.98 -5.34
C LEU A 556 25.62 -22.73 -6.69
N PRO A 557 26.17 -23.75 -7.37
CA PRO A 557 26.62 -23.61 -8.75
C PRO A 557 25.46 -23.20 -9.68
N PHE A 558 25.75 -22.42 -10.71
CA PHE A 558 24.79 -22.13 -11.76
C PHE A 558 24.64 -23.35 -12.67
N ASP A 559 23.40 -23.78 -12.93
CA ASP A 559 23.05 -24.97 -13.71
C ASP A 559 22.73 -24.68 -15.18
N GLY A 560 22.76 -23.41 -15.60
CA GLY A 560 22.53 -22.97 -16.98
C GLY A 560 23.80 -22.76 -17.82
N SER A 561 23.62 -22.59 -19.14
CA SER A 561 24.72 -22.25 -20.04
C SER A 561 25.07 -20.75 -20.00
N LYS A 562 26.32 -20.41 -20.31
CA LYS A 562 26.76 -19.00 -20.47
C LYS A 562 25.95 -18.25 -21.54
N LEU A 563 25.51 -18.94 -22.58
CA LEU A 563 24.67 -18.37 -23.63
C LEU A 563 23.30 -17.92 -23.10
N ASN A 564 22.67 -18.69 -22.21
CA ASN A 564 21.41 -18.30 -21.59
C ASN A 564 21.54 -16.98 -20.83
N ILE A 565 22.61 -16.84 -20.05
CA ILE A 565 22.87 -15.63 -19.28
C ILE A 565 23.08 -14.42 -20.20
N VAL A 566 23.88 -14.57 -21.26
CA VAL A 566 24.12 -13.49 -22.22
C VAL A 566 22.82 -13.08 -22.91
N ASN A 567 21.97 -14.04 -23.30
CA ASN A 567 20.69 -13.74 -23.92
C ASN A 567 19.74 -13.01 -22.96
N GLU A 568 19.68 -13.41 -21.68
CA GLU A 568 18.89 -12.71 -20.66
C GLU A 568 19.35 -11.26 -20.46
N ILE A 569 20.67 -11.05 -20.34
CA ILE A 569 21.27 -9.72 -20.19
C ILE A 569 20.98 -8.82 -21.41
N GLU A 570 21.16 -9.36 -22.62
CA GLU A 570 20.90 -8.63 -23.87
C GLU A 570 19.40 -8.35 -24.07
N PHE A 571 18.53 -9.32 -23.75
CA PHE A 571 17.09 -9.16 -23.85
C PHE A 571 16.59 -8.06 -22.91
N LEU A 572 16.98 -8.13 -21.63
CA LEU A 572 16.59 -7.16 -20.59
C LEU A 572 17.41 -5.86 -20.61
N ASN A 573 18.38 -5.72 -21.52
CA ASN A 573 19.32 -4.60 -21.57
C ASN A 573 20.02 -4.32 -20.23
N ILE A 574 20.46 -5.34 -19.49
CA ILE A 574 21.12 -5.14 -18.19
C ILE A 574 22.54 -4.65 -18.45
N LYS A 575 22.76 -3.33 -18.33
CA LYS A 575 24.08 -2.72 -18.60
C LYS A 575 24.92 -2.59 -17.35
N TYR A 576 24.27 -2.25 -16.23
CA TYR A 576 24.90 -2.03 -14.94
C TYR A 576 24.39 -3.01 -13.90
N ILE A 577 25.31 -3.54 -13.10
CA ILE A 577 25.01 -4.29 -11.89
C ILE A 577 25.59 -3.56 -10.68
N ALA A 578 24.73 -3.22 -9.72
CA ALA A 578 25.12 -2.71 -8.42
C ALA A 578 25.25 -3.90 -7.45
N LEU A 579 26.46 -4.44 -7.30
CA LEU A 579 26.73 -5.62 -6.49
C LEU A 579 27.17 -5.22 -5.08
N LYS A 580 26.39 -5.60 -4.08
CA LYS A 580 26.78 -5.48 -2.68
C LYS A 580 28.01 -6.36 -2.41
N ASN A 581 29.03 -5.81 -1.75
CA ASN A 581 30.40 -6.35 -1.72
C ASN A 581 30.82 -6.95 -0.37
N ASP A 582 29.98 -6.84 0.64
CA ASP A 582 30.21 -7.30 2.03
C ASP A 582 29.32 -8.50 2.41
N GLU A 583 28.76 -9.19 1.42
CA GLU A 583 27.90 -10.36 1.63
C GLU A 583 28.64 -11.67 1.38
N SER A 584 28.15 -12.75 1.98
CA SER A 584 28.77 -14.08 1.88
C SER A 584 28.89 -14.59 0.43
N TYR A 585 27.97 -14.17 -0.45
CA TYR A 585 27.98 -14.52 -1.88
C TYR A 585 28.82 -13.56 -2.74
N SER A 586 29.18 -12.37 -2.25
CA SER A 586 29.68 -11.26 -3.08
C SER A 586 30.92 -11.63 -3.90
N LYS A 587 31.92 -12.29 -3.29
CA LYS A 587 33.16 -12.67 -3.98
C LYS A 587 32.91 -13.66 -5.11
N LYS A 588 32.05 -14.67 -4.86
CA LYS A 588 31.70 -15.69 -5.86
C LYS A 588 30.86 -15.10 -6.99
N MET A 589 29.87 -14.26 -6.64
CA MET A 589 29.05 -13.55 -7.61
C MET A 589 29.87 -12.59 -8.48
N ALA A 590 30.81 -11.84 -7.89
CA ALA A 590 31.70 -10.97 -8.66
C ALA A 590 32.53 -11.76 -9.68
N LYS A 591 33.15 -12.87 -9.26
CA LYS A 591 33.92 -13.75 -10.15
C LYS A 591 33.05 -14.27 -11.31
N PHE A 592 31.86 -14.77 -10.99
CA PHE A 592 30.88 -15.23 -11.98
C PHE A 592 30.53 -14.14 -13.01
N LEU A 593 30.24 -12.92 -12.54
CA LEU A 593 29.90 -11.79 -13.42
C LEU A 593 31.09 -11.36 -14.30
N TYR A 594 32.32 -11.44 -13.80
CA TYR A 594 33.52 -11.18 -14.59
C TYR A 594 33.71 -12.21 -15.71
N GLU A 595 33.47 -13.49 -15.45
CA GLU A 595 33.54 -14.56 -16.46
C GLU A 595 32.50 -14.40 -17.58
N ILE A 596 31.38 -13.73 -17.29
CA ILE A 596 30.32 -13.40 -18.25
C ILE A 596 30.66 -12.15 -19.08
N GLY A 597 31.56 -11.29 -18.59
CA GLY A 597 32.09 -10.13 -19.31
C GLY A 597 31.81 -8.77 -18.64
N TYR A 598 31.24 -8.74 -17.44
CA TYR A 598 31.15 -7.50 -16.67
C TYR A 598 32.54 -7.06 -16.19
N LYS A 599 32.75 -5.75 -16.10
CA LYS A 599 33.95 -5.15 -15.52
C LYS A 599 33.57 -4.22 -14.40
N LYS A 600 34.28 -4.29 -13.28
CA LYS A 600 34.14 -3.32 -12.21
C LYS A 600 34.66 -1.96 -12.66
N ILE A 601 33.86 -0.92 -12.47
CA ILE A 601 34.23 0.46 -12.84
C ILE A 601 34.34 1.40 -11.64
N LEU A 602 33.65 1.10 -10.54
CA LEU A 602 33.63 1.93 -9.34
C LEU A 602 33.34 1.07 -8.10
N ARG A 603 33.82 1.52 -6.93
CA ARG A 603 33.37 1.08 -5.61
C ARG A 603 32.83 2.29 -4.85
N ASP A 604 31.69 2.13 -4.20
CA ASP A 604 31.09 3.15 -3.35
C ASP A 604 30.50 2.49 -2.09
N GLY A 605 31.21 2.64 -0.96
CA GLY A 605 30.87 1.95 0.29
C GLY A 605 30.76 0.43 0.11
N GLN A 606 29.61 -0.12 0.49
CA GLN A 606 29.28 -1.55 0.42
C GLN A 606 28.90 -2.03 -0.98
N TYR A 607 29.02 -1.20 -2.03
CA TYR A 607 28.62 -1.57 -3.38
C TYR A 607 29.76 -1.43 -4.40
N ASP A 608 29.85 -2.40 -5.29
CA ASP A 608 30.69 -2.37 -6.48
C ASP A 608 29.79 -2.16 -7.72
N LEU A 609 30.12 -1.18 -8.56
CA LEU A 609 29.45 -0.95 -9.84
C LEU A 609 30.15 -1.75 -10.92
N LEU A 610 29.40 -2.66 -11.54
CA LEU A 610 29.85 -3.46 -12.67
C LEU A 610 29.16 -3.00 -13.95
N LYS A 611 29.89 -2.97 -15.06
CA LYS A 611 29.40 -2.55 -16.39
C LYS A 611 29.74 -3.58 -17.45
N ILE A 612 28.83 -3.79 -18.39
CA ILE A 612 29.06 -4.55 -19.62
C ILE A 612 28.76 -3.70 -20.86
N LYS A 613 29.33 -4.07 -22.01
CA LYS A 613 28.96 -3.51 -23.32
C LYS A 613 27.94 -4.43 -23.97
N LEU A 614 26.70 -3.95 -24.11
CA LEU A 614 25.63 -4.68 -24.81
C LEU A 614 25.89 -4.74 -26.31
N LYS A 615 25.55 -5.88 -26.93
CA LYS A 615 25.62 -6.13 -28.37
C LYS A 615 24.36 -5.65 -29.11
N ASN A 616 23.29 -5.32 -28.38
CA ASN A 616 22.00 -4.90 -28.94
C ASN A 616 21.43 -5.95 -29.90
N GLN A 617 21.37 -7.18 -29.42
CA GLN A 617 20.77 -8.30 -30.15
C GLN A 617 19.26 -8.05 -30.35
N SER A 618 18.78 -8.42 -31.54
CA SER A 618 17.37 -8.37 -31.96
C SER A 618 16.62 -9.60 -31.49
N TYR A 619 15.46 -9.41 -30.86
CA TYR A 619 14.54 -10.48 -30.47
C TYR A 619 13.18 -10.23 -31.13
N ASP A 620 13.23 -10.15 -32.46
CA ASP A 620 12.14 -9.67 -33.30
C ASP A 620 11.06 -10.75 -33.51
N LYS A 621 11.40 -12.01 -33.25
CA LYS A 621 10.52 -13.18 -33.35
C LYS A 621 10.80 -14.19 -32.25
N VAL A 622 9.78 -14.94 -31.87
CA VAL A 622 9.86 -16.13 -31.04
C VAL A 622 9.41 -17.35 -31.85
N ASP A 623 10.30 -18.33 -31.93
CA ASP A 623 9.98 -19.69 -32.34
C ASP A 623 9.63 -20.49 -31.08
N PHE A 624 8.39 -20.97 -31.00
CA PHE A 624 7.87 -21.65 -29.81
C PHE A 624 8.41 -23.09 -29.66
N SER A 625 9.22 -23.56 -30.62
CA SER A 625 10.00 -24.78 -30.50
C SER A 625 11.42 -24.54 -29.93
N SER A 626 11.85 -23.28 -29.86
CA SER A 626 13.19 -22.92 -29.42
C SER A 626 13.32 -22.88 -27.92
N GLU A 627 14.49 -23.29 -27.40
CA GLU A 627 14.83 -23.08 -25.99
C GLU A 627 14.83 -21.59 -25.59
N LEU A 628 14.86 -20.63 -26.52
CA LEU A 628 14.87 -19.19 -26.22
C LEU A 628 13.48 -18.62 -25.92
N ASP A 629 12.41 -19.38 -26.12
CA ASP A 629 11.05 -18.88 -25.96
C ASP A 629 10.74 -18.46 -24.52
N HIS A 630 11.43 -19.04 -23.52
CA HIS A 630 11.34 -18.67 -22.10
C HIS A 630 11.65 -17.19 -21.81
N LEU A 631 12.41 -16.52 -22.69
CA LEU A 631 12.68 -15.09 -22.60
C LEU A 631 11.50 -14.25 -23.05
N THR A 632 10.62 -14.78 -23.87
CA THR A 632 9.58 -14.00 -24.57
C THR A 632 8.17 -14.36 -24.12
N VAL A 633 7.91 -15.61 -23.76
CA VAL A 633 6.59 -16.07 -23.31
C VAL A 633 6.36 -15.63 -21.87
N VAL A 634 5.33 -14.80 -21.67
CA VAL A 634 4.97 -14.24 -20.37
C VAL A 634 3.83 -15.02 -19.72
N ALA A 635 2.70 -15.17 -20.43
CA ALA A 635 1.48 -15.77 -19.91
C ALA A 635 0.58 -16.33 -21.02
N GLY A 636 -0.38 -17.18 -20.63
CA GLY A 636 -1.43 -17.72 -21.50
C GLY A 636 -1.04 -18.87 -22.43
N LEU A 637 0.18 -19.41 -22.30
CA LEU A 637 0.68 -20.53 -23.10
C LEU A 637 1.11 -21.72 -22.21
N SER A 638 0.92 -22.93 -22.73
CA SER A 638 1.35 -24.18 -22.11
C SER A 638 2.86 -24.24 -21.88
N LYS A 639 3.31 -24.85 -20.77
CA LYS A 639 4.74 -24.98 -20.44
C LYS A 639 5.53 -26.03 -21.24
N ASP A 640 4.85 -26.91 -21.98
CA ASP A 640 5.50 -28.05 -22.65
C ASP A 640 6.13 -27.66 -24.00
N VAL A 641 7.43 -27.91 -24.18
CA VAL A 641 8.24 -27.54 -25.36
C VAL A 641 8.25 -28.67 -26.40
N ASN A 642 7.80 -29.87 -26.01
CA ASN A 642 8.13 -31.12 -26.69
C ASN A 642 7.41 -31.37 -28.02
N THR A 643 6.62 -30.42 -28.53
CA THR A 643 5.76 -30.63 -29.71
C THR A 643 6.02 -29.67 -30.88
N GLY A 644 7.00 -28.76 -30.76
CA GLY A 644 7.30 -27.77 -31.81
C GLY A 644 6.32 -26.59 -31.88
N TYR A 645 5.39 -26.49 -30.93
CA TYR A 645 4.42 -25.40 -30.77
C TYR A 645 4.02 -25.25 -29.30
N ARG A 646 3.40 -24.12 -28.97
CA ARG A 646 2.75 -23.89 -27.67
C ARG A 646 1.23 -23.89 -27.83
N ILE A 647 0.52 -24.43 -26.86
CA ILE A 647 -0.95 -24.42 -26.83
C ILE A 647 -1.42 -23.20 -26.05
N VAL A 648 -2.42 -22.50 -26.57
CA VAL A 648 -3.13 -21.44 -25.84
C VAL A 648 -3.87 -22.05 -24.66
N SER A 649 -3.46 -21.67 -23.45
CA SER A 649 -4.01 -22.18 -22.19
C SER A 649 -4.93 -21.19 -21.48
N ASP A 650 -4.95 -19.92 -21.91
CA ASP A 650 -5.78 -18.88 -21.32
C ASP A 650 -6.33 -17.92 -22.39
N ASP A 651 -7.34 -17.13 -22.03
CA ASP A 651 -7.97 -16.17 -22.96
C ASP A 651 -7.07 -14.97 -23.28
N VAL A 652 -6.04 -14.72 -22.47
CA VAL A 652 -5.04 -13.68 -22.70
C VAL A 652 -3.65 -14.29 -22.81
N VAL A 653 -3.06 -14.24 -24.01
CA VAL A 653 -1.66 -14.61 -24.26
C VAL A 653 -0.80 -13.36 -24.27
N LYS A 654 0.30 -13.36 -23.52
CA LYS A 654 1.27 -12.26 -23.45
C LYS A 654 2.65 -12.72 -23.90
N ILE A 655 3.25 -11.97 -24.82
CA ILE A 655 4.57 -12.26 -25.38
C ILE A 655 5.37 -10.95 -25.45
N PHE A 656 6.62 -10.98 -25.02
CA PHE A 656 7.55 -9.87 -25.17
C PHE A 656 8.46 -10.07 -26.38
N LEU A 657 8.50 -9.06 -27.26
CA LEU A 657 9.41 -8.99 -28.39
C LEU A 657 10.20 -7.68 -28.39
N LYS A 658 11.43 -7.72 -28.90
CA LYS A 658 12.33 -6.58 -28.97
C LYS A 658 12.79 -6.34 -30.42
N PRO A 659 11.90 -5.79 -31.27
CA PRO A 659 12.15 -5.59 -32.69
C PRO A 659 13.16 -4.47 -32.98
N LYS A 660 13.99 -4.66 -34.03
CA LYS A 660 14.78 -3.55 -34.62
C LYS A 660 13.96 -2.69 -35.60
N ASN A 661 13.02 -3.29 -36.33
CA ASN A 661 12.23 -2.66 -37.39
C ASN A 661 10.70 -2.74 -37.14
N ASP A 662 9.93 -1.87 -37.78
CA ASP A 662 8.52 -1.56 -37.48
C ASP A 662 7.56 -1.78 -38.66
N LYS A 663 7.52 -3.01 -39.19
CA LYS A 663 6.73 -3.33 -40.40
C LYS A 663 5.38 -4.00 -40.06
N SER A 664 5.34 -5.33 -40.01
CA SER A 664 4.12 -6.11 -39.72
C SER A 664 4.37 -7.16 -38.64
N LEU A 665 3.36 -7.39 -37.80
CA LEU A 665 3.33 -8.48 -36.84
C LEU A 665 2.71 -9.69 -37.54
N PHE A 666 3.39 -10.82 -37.52
CA PHE A 666 2.86 -12.08 -38.04
C PHE A 666 2.77 -13.13 -36.95
N ILE A 667 1.82 -14.04 -37.10
CA ILE A 667 1.67 -15.22 -36.26
C ILE A 667 1.40 -16.44 -37.14
N LYS A 668 2.15 -17.51 -36.89
CA LYS A 668 1.93 -18.83 -37.48
C LYS A 668 1.17 -19.65 -36.44
N ALA A 669 -0.08 -19.97 -36.75
CA ALA A 669 -0.99 -20.64 -35.83
C ALA A 669 -1.87 -21.67 -36.54
N ASP A 670 -2.36 -22.63 -35.77
CA ASP A 670 -3.35 -23.64 -36.18
C ASP A 670 -4.44 -23.71 -35.09
N SER A 671 -5.67 -24.04 -35.48
CA SER A 671 -6.77 -24.24 -34.55
C SER A 671 -7.62 -25.42 -34.98
N ASN A 672 -8.20 -26.17 -34.05
CA ASN A 672 -9.16 -27.22 -34.43
C ASN A 672 -10.54 -26.64 -34.85
N LYS A 673 -10.87 -25.41 -34.46
CA LYS A 673 -12.10 -24.68 -34.81
C LYS A 673 -11.79 -23.21 -35.09
N SER A 674 -12.58 -22.55 -35.93
CA SER A 674 -12.44 -21.10 -36.13
C SER A 674 -12.60 -20.34 -34.82
N ILE A 675 -11.70 -19.40 -34.55
CA ILE A 675 -11.74 -18.55 -33.36
C ILE A 675 -11.24 -17.14 -33.67
N GLN A 676 -11.98 -16.13 -33.21
CA GLN A 676 -11.55 -14.74 -33.30
C GLN A 676 -10.50 -14.43 -32.23
N VAL A 677 -9.44 -13.75 -32.64
CA VAL A 677 -8.37 -13.25 -31.78
C VAL A 677 -8.19 -11.75 -32.00
N ASP A 678 -8.15 -11.00 -30.91
CA ASP A 678 -7.85 -9.58 -30.91
C ASP A 678 -6.36 -9.36 -30.63
N PHE A 679 -5.70 -8.57 -31.48
CA PHE A 679 -4.31 -8.21 -31.34
C PHE A 679 -4.17 -6.87 -30.65
N TYR A 680 -3.34 -6.82 -29.61
CA TYR A 680 -2.91 -5.60 -28.95
C TYR A 680 -1.39 -5.52 -28.92
N ILE A 681 -0.86 -4.29 -29.05
CA ILE A 681 0.55 -4.00 -28.85
C ILE A 681 0.64 -2.92 -27.77
N ASN A 682 1.38 -3.20 -26.69
CA ASN A 682 1.51 -2.33 -25.52
C ASN A 682 0.12 -1.88 -25.01
N LYS A 683 -0.80 -2.85 -24.86
CA LYS A 683 -2.21 -2.67 -24.44
C LYS A 683 -3.07 -1.78 -25.35
N LYS A 684 -2.59 -1.40 -26.54
CA LYS A 684 -3.39 -0.70 -27.56
C LYS A 684 -3.94 -1.69 -28.58
N TYR A 685 -5.26 -1.64 -28.82
CA TYR A 685 -5.91 -2.46 -29.84
C TYR A 685 -5.36 -2.16 -31.23
N ILE A 686 -5.12 -3.20 -32.02
CA ILE A 686 -4.63 -3.11 -33.40
C ILE A 686 -5.69 -3.59 -34.38
N THR A 687 -6.11 -4.86 -34.29
CA THR A 687 -7.12 -5.47 -35.17
C THR A 687 -7.60 -6.78 -34.56
N SER A 688 -8.70 -7.32 -35.08
CA SER A 688 -9.08 -8.71 -34.88
C SER A 688 -8.76 -9.55 -36.13
N LYS A 689 -8.46 -10.83 -35.96
CA LYS A 689 -8.39 -11.83 -37.04
C LYS A 689 -9.08 -13.11 -36.60
N GLU A 690 -9.56 -13.88 -37.56
CA GLU A 690 -10.09 -15.22 -37.33
C GLU A 690 -8.98 -16.24 -37.61
N ILE A 691 -8.60 -17.02 -36.60
CA ILE A 691 -7.73 -18.19 -36.77
C ILE A 691 -8.62 -19.36 -37.17
N THR A 692 -8.44 -19.83 -38.38
CA THR A 692 -9.20 -20.94 -38.98
C THR A 692 -8.42 -22.27 -38.88
N PRO A 693 -9.08 -23.42 -39.05
CA PRO A 693 -8.38 -24.69 -39.08
C PRO A 693 -7.33 -24.83 -40.17
N GLY A 694 -6.23 -25.49 -39.80
CA GLY A 694 -5.03 -25.65 -40.62
C GLY A 694 -3.96 -24.62 -40.26
N GLU A 695 -2.71 -25.08 -40.32
CA GLU A 695 -1.52 -24.25 -40.08
C GLU A 695 -1.42 -23.12 -41.11
N LYS A 696 -1.60 -21.87 -40.65
CA LYS A 696 -1.58 -20.67 -41.51
C LYS A 696 -0.78 -19.54 -40.87
N ILE A 697 -0.31 -18.62 -41.71
CA ILE A 697 0.35 -17.38 -41.28
C ILE A 697 -0.66 -16.24 -41.40
N TYR A 698 -0.88 -15.54 -40.30
CA TYR A 698 -1.73 -14.37 -40.21
C TYR A 698 -0.84 -13.14 -40.01
N SER A 699 -1.03 -12.10 -40.80
CA SER A 699 -0.27 -10.85 -40.72
C SER A 699 -1.16 -9.66 -40.36
N VAL A 700 -0.62 -8.77 -39.55
CA VAL A 700 -1.27 -7.58 -39.01
C VAL A 700 -0.34 -6.37 -39.20
N ALA A 701 -0.85 -5.30 -39.79
CA ALA A 701 -0.09 -4.06 -39.94
C ALA A 701 0.13 -3.39 -38.58
N THR A 702 1.37 -3.00 -38.29
CA THR A 702 1.70 -2.39 -37.01
C THR A 702 1.53 -0.88 -37.11
N MET A 703 0.46 -0.33 -36.54
CA MET A 703 0.12 1.10 -36.65
C MET A 703 1.05 2.01 -35.81
N LYS A 704 2.37 2.03 -36.10
CA LYS A 704 3.41 2.87 -35.44
C LYS A 704 3.51 2.76 -33.89
N ASN A 705 2.92 1.74 -33.27
CA ASN A 705 2.87 1.59 -31.80
C ASN A 705 4.03 0.76 -31.20
N ILE A 706 5.16 0.65 -31.91
CA ILE A 706 6.32 -0.17 -31.53
C ILE A 706 7.45 0.69 -30.98
N LYS A 707 8.04 0.26 -29.86
CA LYS A 707 9.29 0.80 -29.33
C LYS A 707 10.47 0.08 -29.98
N LYS A 708 11.20 0.73 -30.89
CA LYS A 708 12.39 0.13 -31.54
C LYS A 708 13.49 -0.15 -30.52
N ASN A 709 14.18 -1.27 -30.66
CA ASN A 709 15.26 -1.71 -29.77
C ASN A 709 14.86 -1.87 -28.29
N ASN A 710 13.55 -1.87 -28.00
CA ASN A 710 13.02 -2.00 -26.65
C ASN A 710 11.91 -3.06 -26.64
N ILE A 711 11.59 -3.56 -25.46
CA ILE A 711 10.61 -4.63 -25.28
C ILE A 711 9.20 -4.07 -25.51
N ASN A 712 8.44 -4.78 -26.34
CA ASN A 712 7.04 -4.54 -26.64
C ASN A 712 6.20 -5.71 -26.14
N GLU A 713 5.09 -5.40 -25.49
CA GLU A 713 4.10 -6.38 -25.06
C GLU A 713 3.14 -6.67 -26.21
N ILE A 714 3.16 -7.89 -26.71
CA ILE A 714 2.20 -8.40 -27.69
C ILE A 714 1.16 -9.19 -26.92
N ILE A 715 -0.10 -8.80 -27.05
CA ILE A 715 -1.23 -9.47 -26.40
C ILE A 715 -2.16 -10.02 -27.46
N LEU A 716 -2.44 -11.31 -27.37
CA LEU A 716 -3.46 -11.98 -28.15
C LEU A 716 -4.62 -12.30 -27.21
N LYS A 717 -5.79 -11.74 -27.47
CA LYS A 717 -6.98 -12.00 -26.67
C LYS A 717 -7.97 -12.85 -27.44
N PHE A 718 -8.25 -14.04 -26.90
CA PHE A 718 -9.14 -15.04 -27.45
C PHE A 718 -10.51 -14.97 -26.78
N ASN A 719 -11.52 -15.54 -27.43
CA ASN A 719 -12.82 -15.71 -26.80
C ASN A 719 -12.78 -16.83 -25.75
N LYS A 720 -12.82 -16.45 -24.47
CA LYS A 720 -12.75 -17.37 -23.32
C LYS A 720 -13.73 -18.55 -23.41
N LYS A 721 -15.00 -18.29 -23.75
CA LYS A 721 -16.04 -19.34 -23.85
C LYS A 721 -15.72 -20.37 -24.94
N MET A 722 -15.05 -19.96 -26.02
CA MET A 722 -14.69 -20.88 -27.09
C MET A 722 -13.51 -21.77 -26.72
N LEU A 723 -12.53 -21.24 -25.96
CA LEU A 723 -11.42 -22.03 -25.42
C LEU A 723 -11.90 -23.07 -24.41
N GLU A 724 -12.88 -22.72 -23.57
CA GLU A 724 -13.51 -23.65 -22.61
C GLU A 724 -14.30 -24.78 -23.32
N ASN A 725 -14.79 -24.55 -24.54
CA ASN A 725 -15.55 -25.51 -25.36
C ASN A 725 -14.66 -26.35 -26.32
N ASP A 726 -13.51 -26.82 -25.83
CA ASP A 726 -12.53 -27.67 -26.53
C ASP A 726 -11.88 -27.07 -27.79
N THR A 727 -11.86 -25.74 -27.94
CA THR A 727 -11.07 -25.12 -29.02
C THR A 727 -9.60 -25.10 -28.64
N LYS A 728 -8.76 -25.82 -29.39
CA LYS A 728 -7.31 -25.90 -29.18
C LYS A 728 -6.61 -25.07 -30.25
N VAL A 729 -5.93 -24.01 -29.81
CA VAL A 729 -5.10 -23.16 -30.67
C VAL A 729 -3.63 -23.46 -30.40
N LYS A 730 -2.89 -23.76 -31.47
CA LYS A 730 -1.45 -24.00 -31.46
C LYS A 730 -0.73 -22.80 -32.07
N LEU A 731 0.31 -22.31 -31.40
CA LEU A 731 1.17 -21.24 -31.88
C LEU A 731 2.56 -21.80 -32.19
N TYR A 732 3.05 -21.58 -33.41
CA TYR A 732 4.35 -22.08 -33.88
C TYR A 732 5.41 -20.98 -33.92
N LEU A 733 5.05 -19.80 -34.41
CA LEU A 733 5.97 -18.67 -34.59
C LEU A 733 5.20 -17.37 -34.42
N LEU A 734 5.79 -16.38 -33.76
CA LEU A 734 5.25 -15.02 -33.68
C LEU A 734 6.38 -14.01 -33.79
N GLY A 735 6.23 -12.95 -34.58
CA GLY A 735 7.31 -12.00 -34.77
C GLY A 735 6.98 -10.82 -35.67
N PHE A 736 7.97 -9.95 -35.83
CA PHE A 736 7.96 -8.84 -36.78
C PHE A 736 8.74 -9.22 -38.06
N MET A 737 8.24 -8.80 -39.23
CA MET A 737 8.87 -9.06 -40.54
C MET A 737 9.00 -7.80 -41.38
#